data_AF-A0A2J6S2E3-F1
#
_entry.id   AF-A0A2J6S2E3-F1
#
_cell.length_a   1.000
_cell.length_b   1.000
_cell.length_c   1.000
_cell.angle_alpha   90.00
_cell.angle_beta   90.00
_cell.angle_gamma   90.00
#
_symmetry.space_group_name_H-M   'P 1'
#
loop_
_entity.id
_entity.type
_entity.pdbx_description
1 polymer ?
#
loop_
_entity_poly.entity_id
_entity_poly.type
_entity_poly.pdbx_seq_one_letter_code
_entity_poly.pdbx_strand_id
1 'polypeptide(L)'
;MYQQTFALLGAILTAVVVIKVVGFWSSLNQARRFAAASPISYVTVYWYRESGLFWLLSPWFAPFLEKLPFRLGHWVHYKKRDFSWAHKGKLPREELRSEVFWTAAVDGCLLHVSDPDVVSEIVHRWKDFPKAERYYWDLMWFGDNVITTEGADWQRHRKVTGPSFNERNSGLVFDESLIQAKAMLASFTHEADGNASRPGREPVIEDLIFWLKAIALNVLSGAAFNLHIPWPTNSVVGFDIHQDLVESDDESDSEFPEESKAHLMSWQHCMNQIMENFYFLIGLSDWILEHSPWKFMRTLPAAYSEFMEYIQEMIEDALRVEFPTDGSGKSDGDSSDGEKNAVHTPQGSSSSASSKESSLRRNDLLSTILRANKKQQLSDLEIIGNICILLIAGHETSASVLETALILLATEPEFQQSIQDELDEIWAAKKPEQDLTYEDYPKMRKIMALMLETLRLYPPIINLFKSTAEHPQTLTYRSQPLPLPPDTTIFLEAVSLHRNPKYWSPSPDTFLPSRWLKDPTYTPAPNTLPESPAHANLLCPQKGSYIPFGVGMRSCLGKKFAQVEFCTIVAVLLKECSIELVADEKGKGREWEEKRREALECLDRRRTILALRMLGKVKVRFVRRGAESFPPRKEKKSV
;
A
#
# COMPACT_ATOMS: atom_id res chain seq x y z
N MET A 1 -15.48 38.90 -47.17
CA MET A 1 -15.35 37.47 -46.80
C MET A 1 -14.62 37.29 -45.47
N TYR A 2 -13.35 37.69 -45.33
CA TYR A 2 -12.59 37.54 -44.07
C TYR A 2 -13.22 38.21 -42.82
N GLN A 3 -13.73 39.44 -42.94
CA GLN A 3 -14.42 40.10 -41.81
C GLN A 3 -15.70 39.38 -41.37
N GLN A 4 -16.45 38.79 -42.31
CA GLN A 4 -17.68 38.05 -42.00
C GLN A 4 -17.37 36.69 -41.36
N THR A 5 -16.30 36.01 -41.77
CA THR A 5 -15.83 34.78 -41.11
C THR A 5 -15.29 35.05 -39.70
N PHE A 6 -14.54 36.13 -39.48
CA PHE A 6 -14.10 36.51 -38.13
C PHE A 6 -15.27 36.88 -37.20
N ALA A 7 -16.27 37.61 -37.71
CA ALA A 7 -17.48 37.94 -36.94
C ALA A 7 -18.29 36.68 -36.58
N LEU A 8 -18.44 35.74 -37.51
CA LEU A 8 -19.11 34.46 -37.28
C LEU A 8 -18.36 33.60 -36.26
N LEU A 9 -17.03 33.48 -36.39
CA LEU A 9 -16.19 32.76 -35.43
C LEU A 9 -16.26 33.40 -34.03
N GLY A 10 -16.27 34.74 -33.96
CA GLY A 10 -16.45 35.48 -32.71
C GLY A 10 -17.82 35.23 -32.08
N ALA A 11 -18.89 35.22 -32.88
CA ALA A 11 -20.25 34.91 -32.41
C ALA A 11 -20.38 33.47 -31.91
N ILE A 12 -19.80 32.49 -32.63
CA ILE A 12 -19.76 31.08 -32.21
C ILE A 12 -18.99 30.94 -30.91
N LEU A 13 -17.79 31.52 -30.81
CA LEU A 13 -16.98 31.47 -29.59
C LEU A 13 -17.73 32.10 -28.40
N THR A 14 -18.36 33.26 -28.61
CA THR A 14 -19.16 33.93 -27.58
C THR A 14 -20.34 33.06 -27.15
N ALA A 15 -21.07 32.45 -28.09
CA ALA A 15 -22.18 31.56 -27.78
C ALA A 15 -21.71 30.33 -26.98
N VAL A 16 -20.58 29.72 -27.35
CA VAL A 16 -19.97 28.61 -26.61
C VAL A 16 -19.60 29.02 -25.19
N VAL A 17 -18.96 30.19 -25.02
CA VAL A 17 -18.60 30.71 -23.69
C VAL A 17 -19.84 30.96 -22.84
N VAL A 18 -20.87 31.62 -23.39
CA VAL A 18 -22.13 31.89 -22.68
C VAL A 18 -22.82 30.59 -22.28
N ILE A 19 -22.94 29.61 -23.19
CA ILE A 19 -23.54 28.30 -22.90
C ILE A 19 -22.76 27.59 -21.78
N LYS A 20 -21.42 27.60 -21.81
CA LYS A 20 -20.59 26.99 -20.77
C LYS A 20 -20.73 27.68 -19.43
N VAL A 21 -20.77 29.01 -19.40
CA VAL A 21 -20.94 29.80 -18.16
C VAL A 21 -22.35 29.59 -17.57
N VAL A 22 -23.40 29.65 -18.39
CA VAL A 22 -24.78 29.41 -17.94
C VAL A 22 -24.93 27.96 -17.45
N GLY A 23 -24.40 26.99 -18.19
CA GLY A 23 -24.40 25.58 -17.81
C GLY A 23 -23.69 25.35 -16.46
N PHE A 24 -22.52 25.96 -16.27
CA PHE A 24 -21.75 25.91 -15.02
C PHE A 24 -22.59 26.40 -13.83
N TRP A 25 -23.17 27.61 -13.93
CA TRP A 25 -23.95 28.18 -12.83
C TRP A 25 -25.28 27.45 -12.59
N SER A 26 -25.93 26.96 -13.65
CA SER A 26 -27.13 26.14 -13.55
C SER A 26 -26.85 24.84 -12.78
N SER A 27 -25.79 24.13 -13.18
CA SER A 27 -25.32 22.89 -12.55
C SER A 27 -24.95 23.09 -11.08
N LEU A 28 -24.16 24.13 -10.77
CA LEU A 28 -23.80 24.47 -9.41
C LEU A 28 -25.02 24.81 -8.53
N ASN A 29 -25.98 25.57 -9.08
CA ASN A 29 -27.20 25.92 -8.34
C ASN A 29 -28.08 24.69 -8.07
N GLN A 30 -28.14 23.74 -9.00
CA GLN A 30 -28.85 22.48 -8.80
C GLN A 30 -28.20 21.66 -7.67
N ALA A 31 -26.88 21.48 -7.70
CA ALA A 31 -26.14 20.80 -6.65
C ALA A 31 -26.34 21.47 -5.27
N ARG A 32 -26.28 22.80 -5.22
CA ARG A 32 -26.52 23.56 -3.97
C ARG A 32 -27.94 23.37 -3.45
N ARG A 33 -28.95 23.38 -4.32
CA ARG A 33 -30.35 23.16 -3.91
C ARG A 33 -30.54 21.77 -3.33
N PHE A 34 -29.96 20.75 -3.96
CA PHE A 34 -29.98 19.39 -3.42
C PHE A 34 -29.30 19.31 -2.05
N ALA A 35 -28.06 19.82 -1.94
CA ALA A 35 -27.31 19.75 -0.69
C ALA A 35 -27.96 20.55 0.44
N ALA A 36 -28.56 21.70 0.14
CA ALA A 36 -29.29 22.52 1.12
C ALA A 36 -30.61 21.87 1.60
N ALA A 37 -31.22 21.00 0.79
CA ALA A 37 -32.40 20.24 1.17
C ALA A 37 -32.06 18.97 1.98
N SER A 38 -30.79 18.58 2.04
CA SER A 38 -30.32 17.40 2.76
C SER A 38 -30.30 17.63 4.29
N PRO A 39 -30.52 16.59 5.12
CA PRO A 39 -30.47 16.73 6.58
C PRO A 39 -29.04 16.90 7.16
N ILE A 40 -28.00 16.91 6.31
CA ILE A 40 -26.60 17.04 6.72
C ILE A 40 -25.97 18.33 6.19
N SER A 41 -24.88 18.77 6.83
CA SER A 41 -24.13 19.95 6.41
C SER A 41 -23.53 19.79 5.01
N TYR A 42 -23.31 20.92 4.33
CA TYR A 42 -22.65 20.93 3.03
C TYR A 42 -21.69 22.13 2.87
N VAL A 43 -20.73 21.98 1.97
CA VAL A 43 -19.83 23.04 1.51
C VAL A 43 -19.98 23.21 0.00
N THR A 44 -20.01 24.45 -0.47
CA THR A 44 -20.01 24.73 -1.91
C THR A 44 -18.58 24.83 -2.42
N VAL A 45 -18.25 24.06 -3.46
CA VAL A 45 -16.95 24.07 -4.14
C VAL A 45 -17.18 24.36 -5.61
N TYR A 46 -16.53 25.39 -6.16
CA TYR A 46 -16.84 25.87 -7.51
C TYR A 46 -16.33 24.96 -8.64
N TRP A 47 -15.44 24.03 -8.34
CA TRP A 47 -14.86 23.12 -9.34
C TRP A 47 -14.98 21.69 -8.84
N TYR A 48 -15.51 20.77 -9.67
CA TYR A 48 -15.60 19.34 -9.31
C TYR A 48 -14.21 18.70 -9.17
N ARG A 49 -14.04 17.69 -8.29
CA ARG A 49 -12.73 17.03 -8.02
C ARG A 49 -12.04 16.54 -9.28
N GLU A 50 -12.81 16.16 -10.28
CA GLU A 50 -12.33 15.57 -11.52
C GLU A 50 -11.85 16.58 -12.58
N SER A 51 -11.84 17.89 -12.29
CA SER A 51 -11.17 18.83 -13.18
C SER A 51 -9.66 18.64 -13.09
N GLY A 52 -9.12 17.77 -13.95
CA GLY A 52 -7.67 17.53 -14.06
C GLY A 52 -6.87 18.81 -14.28
N LEU A 53 -7.48 19.81 -14.93
CA LEU A 53 -6.89 21.14 -15.11
C LEU A 53 -6.73 21.90 -13.79
N PHE A 54 -7.76 21.96 -12.94
CA PHE A 54 -7.62 22.57 -11.61
C PHE A 54 -6.63 21.78 -10.76
N TRP A 55 -6.67 20.44 -10.83
CA TRP A 55 -5.73 19.59 -10.10
C TRP A 55 -4.27 19.91 -10.48
N LEU A 56 -3.96 19.95 -11.78
CA LEU A 56 -2.65 20.28 -12.32
C LEU A 56 -2.22 21.69 -11.90
N LEU A 57 -3.11 22.68 -12.04
CA LEU A 57 -2.79 24.09 -11.81
C LEU A 57 -2.85 24.51 -10.33
N SER A 58 -3.48 23.71 -9.47
CA SER A 58 -3.72 24.05 -8.06
C SER A 58 -2.47 24.46 -7.28
N PRO A 59 -1.26 23.90 -7.48
CA PRO A 59 -0.09 24.33 -6.72
C PRO A 59 0.25 25.81 -6.91
N TRP A 60 -0.04 26.38 -8.08
CA TRP A 60 0.27 27.78 -8.39
C TRP A 60 -0.88 28.73 -8.02
N PHE A 61 -2.14 28.33 -8.24
CA PHE A 61 -3.28 29.23 -8.05
C PHE A 61 -3.99 29.06 -6.69
N ALA A 62 -4.00 27.87 -6.08
CA ALA A 62 -4.69 27.65 -4.81
C ALA A 62 -4.21 28.58 -3.68
N PRO A 63 -2.89 28.84 -3.50
CA PRO A 63 -2.42 29.76 -2.46
C PRO A 63 -2.92 31.20 -2.63
N PHE A 64 -3.18 31.62 -3.87
CA PHE A 64 -3.76 32.93 -4.16
C PHE A 64 -5.27 32.93 -3.92
N LEU A 65 -5.98 31.90 -4.39
CA LEU A 65 -7.42 31.77 -4.22
C LEU A 65 -7.80 31.70 -2.74
N GLU A 66 -7.04 31.00 -1.91
CA GLU A 66 -7.24 30.92 -0.44
C GLU A 66 -7.22 32.29 0.24
N LYS A 67 -6.43 33.23 -0.29
CA LYS A 67 -6.26 34.58 0.29
C LYS A 67 -7.34 35.58 -0.15
N LEU A 68 -8.29 35.16 -0.98
CA LEU A 68 -9.35 36.06 -1.43
C LEU A 68 -10.21 36.53 -0.24
N PRO A 69 -10.56 37.83 -0.18
CA PRO A 69 -11.30 38.42 0.93
C PRO A 69 -12.71 37.83 1.05
N PHE A 70 -13.37 38.08 2.19
CA PHE A 70 -14.76 37.67 2.46
C PHE A 70 -15.02 36.15 2.35
N ARG A 71 -14.00 35.32 2.60
CA ARG A 71 -14.07 33.85 2.49
C ARG A 71 -14.40 33.35 1.07
N LEU A 72 -14.24 34.19 0.04
CA LEU A 72 -14.41 33.77 -1.36
C LEU A 72 -13.47 32.63 -1.76
N GLY A 73 -12.33 32.53 -1.07
CA GLY A 73 -11.35 31.45 -1.22
C GLY A 73 -11.55 30.20 -0.37
N HIS A 74 -12.51 30.22 0.57
CA HIS A 74 -12.55 29.20 1.65
C HIS A 74 -12.79 27.78 1.13
N TRP A 75 -13.57 27.65 0.05
CA TRP A 75 -13.83 26.38 -0.62
C TRP A 75 -12.55 25.66 -1.07
N VAL A 76 -11.45 26.40 -1.28
CA VAL A 76 -10.16 25.83 -1.67
C VAL A 76 -9.64 24.88 -0.60
N HIS A 77 -9.91 25.13 0.69
CA HIS A 77 -9.51 24.23 1.79
C HIS A 77 -10.11 22.83 1.62
N TYR A 78 -11.41 22.74 1.31
CA TYR A 78 -12.12 21.49 1.01
C TYR A 78 -11.73 20.87 -0.32
N LYS A 79 -11.00 21.62 -1.15
CA LYS A 79 -10.58 21.23 -2.49
C LYS A 79 -9.08 20.97 -2.62
N LYS A 80 -8.29 21.22 -1.57
CA LYS A 80 -6.87 20.90 -1.56
C LYS A 80 -6.68 19.44 -1.97
N ARG A 81 -5.63 19.18 -2.76
CA ARG A 81 -5.18 17.81 -2.96
C ARG A 81 -4.91 17.21 -1.58
N ASP A 82 -5.39 15.99 -1.37
CA ASP A 82 -5.29 15.27 -0.10
C ASP A 82 -5.94 16.06 1.04
N PHE A 83 -7.12 16.64 0.78
CA PHE A 83 -7.89 17.45 1.73
C PHE A 83 -7.88 16.88 3.16
N SER A 84 -8.22 15.60 3.33
CA SER A 84 -8.25 14.97 4.65
C SER A 84 -6.86 14.87 5.29
N TRP A 85 -5.79 14.75 4.52
CA TRP A 85 -4.42 14.84 5.03
C TRP A 85 -4.03 16.27 5.41
N ALA A 86 -4.30 17.25 4.53
CA ALA A 86 -3.89 18.65 4.70
C ALA A 86 -4.41 19.26 6.00
N HIS A 87 -5.58 18.82 6.47
CA HIS A 87 -6.17 19.24 7.73
C HIS A 87 -6.22 18.13 8.80
N LYS A 88 -5.48 17.03 8.59
CA LYS A 88 -5.45 15.85 9.49
C LYS A 88 -6.85 15.37 9.92
N GLY A 89 -7.82 15.48 9.01
CA GLY A 89 -9.21 15.08 9.21
C GLY A 89 -10.00 15.93 10.23
N LYS A 90 -9.53 17.13 10.55
CA LYS A 90 -10.17 18.02 11.55
C LYS A 90 -11.18 18.99 10.94
N LEU A 91 -10.91 19.53 9.75
CA LEU A 91 -11.68 20.64 9.16
C LEU A 91 -13.20 20.40 9.17
N PRO A 92 -13.75 19.26 8.71
CA PRO A 92 -15.20 19.04 8.74
C PRO A 92 -15.79 19.02 10.16
N ARG A 93 -15.06 18.44 11.12
CA ARG A 93 -15.51 18.31 12.51
C ARG A 93 -15.49 19.66 13.23
N GLU A 94 -14.49 20.49 12.95
CA GLU A 94 -14.33 21.80 13.58
C GLU A 94 -15.30 22.84 12.97
N GLU A 95 -15.41 22.89 11.64
CA GLU A 95 -16.22 23.90 10.96
C GLU A 95 -17.69 23.50 10.79
N LEU A 96 -17.96 22.26 10.38
CA LEU A 96 -19.31 21.78 10.08
C LEU A 96 -19.95 21.03 11.26
N ARG A 97 -19.16 20.64 12.26
CA ARG A 97 -19.62 19.79 13.39
C ARG A 97 -20.30 18.49 12.92
N SER A 98 -19.83 17.96 11.78
CA SER A 98 -20.36 16.76 11.17
C SER A 98 -19.24 15.85 10.67
N GLU A 99 -19.45 14.54 10.80
CA GLU A 99 -18.57 13.49 10.29
C GLU A 99 -19.01 13.03 8.89
N VAL A 100 -20.25 13.37 8.50
CA VAL A 100 -20.83 13.11 7.18
C VAL A 100 -21.33 14.43 6.60
N PHE A 101 -20.86 14.82 5.41
CA PHE A 101 -21.22 16.09 4.78
C PHE A 101 -21.15 16.03 3.26
N TRP A 102 -21.86 16.93 2.60
CA TRP A 102 -21.83 17.09 1.15
C TRP A 102 -20.80 18.13 0.71
N THR A 103 -20.10 17.83 -0.38
CA THR A 103 -19.46 18.85 -1.22
C THR A 103 -20.35 19.07 -2.45
N ALA A 104 -21.00 20.23 -2.51
CA ALA A 104 -21.80 20.64 -3.65
C ALA A 104 -20.94 21.37 -4.67
N ALA A 105 -20.82 20.82 -5.87
CA ALA A 105 -19.98 21.37 -6.92
C ALA A 105 -20.69 21.34 -8.28
N VAL A 106 -20.02 21.91 -9.28
CA VAL A 106 -20.43 21.74 -10.67
C VAL A 106 -20.42 20.25 -10.98
N ASP A 107 -21.42 19.77 -11.72
CA ASP A 107 -21.60 18.38 -12.14
C ASP A 107 -22.05 17.41 -11.04
N GLY A 108 -22.28 17.88 -9.80
CA GLY A 108 -22.99 17.08 -8.80
C GLY A 108 -22.57 17.32 -7.35
N CYS A 109 -22.99 16.39 -6.49
CA CYS A 109 -22.64 16.37 -5.07
C CYS A 109 -21.79 15.14 -4.75
N LEU A 110 -20.78 15.34 -3.93
CA LEU A 110 -19.89 14.30 -3.40
C LEU A 110 -20.16 14.13 -1.90
N LEU A 111 -20.40 12.91 -1.45
CA LEU A 111 -20.58 12.60 -0.03
C LEU A 111 -19.24 12.27 0.62
N HIS A 112 -18.87 12.97 1.69
CA HIS A 112 -17.72 12.59 2.52
C HIS A 112 -18.22 11.90 3.78
N VAL A 113 -17.63 10.75 4.12
CA VAL A 113 -18.03 9.92 5.25
C VAL A 113 -16.82 9.63 6.15
N SER A 114 -16.92 10.04 7.40
CA SER A 114 -15.95 9.76 8.48
C SER A 114 -16.62 9.31 9.78
N ASP A 115 -17.82 8.75 9.67
CA ASP A 115 -18.56 8.11 10.74
C ASP A 115 -18.44 6.57 10.61
N PRO A 116 -17.94 5.85 11.64
CA PRO A 116 -17.73 4.39 11.57
C PRO A 116 -18.98 3.56 11.31
N ASP A 117 -20.14 4.00 11.81
CA ASP A 117 -21.38 3.24 11.68
C ASP A 117 -21.91 3.36 10.24
N VAL A 118 -21.83 4.56 9.64
CA VAL A 118 -22.13 4.79 8.23
C VAL A 118 -21.14 4.05 7.32
N VAL A 119 -19.84 4.08 7.63
CA VAL A 119 -18.82 3.29 6.91
C VAL A 119 -19.17 1.82 6.94
N SER A 120 -19.51 1.29 8.13
CA SER A 120 -19.91 -0.09 8.33
C SER A 120 -21.15 -0.43 7.48
N GLU A 121 -22.17 0.41 7.48
CA GLU A 121 -23.37 0.21 6.66
C GLU A 121 -23.02 0.11 5.16
N ILE A 122 -22.26 1.08 4.63
CA ILE A 122 -21.84 1.13 3.22
C ILE A 122 -21.08 -0.14 2.82
N VAL A 123 -20.15 -0.60 3.64
CA VAL A 123 -19.25 -1.71 3.27
C VAL A 123 -19.93 -3.07 3.37
N HIS A 124 -20.92 -3.23 4.25
CA HIS A 124 -21.73 -4.44 4.34
C HIS A 124 -22.76 -4.51 3.21
N ARG A 125 -23.30 -3.36 2.80
CA ARG A 125 -24.21 -3.23 1.65
C ARG A 125 -23.46 -3.03 0.33
N TRP A 126 -22.41 -3.82 0.10
CA TRP A 126 -21.48 -3.63 -1.02
C TRP A 126 -22.12 -3.70 -2.42
N LYS A 127 -23.30 -4.33 -2.57
CA LYS A 127 -24.07 -4.35 -3.83
C LYS A 127 -24.81 -3.04 -4.08
N ASP A 128 -25.29 -2.40 -3.02
CA ASP A 128 -25.94 -1.09 -3.08
C ASP A 128 -24.91 0.03 -3.23
N PHE A 129 -23.69 -0.24 -2.72
CA PHE A 129 -22.55 0.67 -2.74
C PHE A 129 -21.32 0.06 -3.43
N PRO A 130 -21.37 -0.10 -4.77
CA PRO A 130 -20.21 -0.55 -5.56
C PRO A 130 -19.02 0.41 -5.44
N LYS A 131 -17.85 0.00 -5.94
CA LYS A 131 -16.72 0.94 -6.12
C LYS A 131 -17.11 1.97 -7.19
N ALA A 132 -16.62 3.19 -7.02
CA ALA A 132 -16.66 4.16 -8.10
C ALA A 132 -15.53 3.84 -9.10
N GLU A 133 -15.81 2.97 -10.08
CA GLU A 133 -14.83 2.44 -11.06
C GLU A 133 -13.98 3.51 -11.74
N ARG A 134 -14.57 4.68 -12.01
CA ARG A 134 -13.87 5.83 -12.61
C ARG A 134 -12.61 6.27 -11.85
N TYR A 135 -12.53 6.06 -10.54
CA TYR A 135 -11.35 6.39 -9.72
C TYR A 135 -10.24 5.33 -9.80
N TYR A 136 -10.52 4.18 -10.40
CA TYR A 136 -9.58 3.06 -10.55
C TYR A 136 -9.19 2.83 -12.01
N TRP A 137 -9.73 3.61 -12.95
CA TRP A 137 -9.50 3.44 -14.39
C TRP A 137 -8.01 3.50 -14.76
N ASP A 138 -7.24 4.39 -14.12
CA ASP A 138 -5.80 4.51 -14.35
C ASP A 138 -5.02 3.24 -13.96
N LEU A 139 -5.63 2.32 -13.18
CA LEU A 139 -5.04 1.03 -12.79
C LEU A 139 -5.38 -0.11 -13.77
N MET A 140 -6.13 0.16 -14.84
CA MET A 140 -6.48 -0.82 -15.89
C MET A 140 -5.39 -1.00 -16.94
N TRP A 141 -4.27 -0.29 -16.82
CA TRP A 141 -3.21 -0.29 -17.83
C TRP A 141 -2.51 -1.65 -18.06
N PHE A 142 -2.62 -2.60 -17.12
CA PHE A 142 -2.19 -3.99 -17.31
C PHE A 142 -3.33 -4.97 -17.68
N GLY A 143 -4.53 -4.46 -17.92
CA GLY A 143 -5.75 -5.24 -18.09
C GLY A 143 -6.62 -5.30 -16.83
N ASP A 144 -7.79 -5.92 -17.00
CA ASP A 144 -8.79 -6.07 -15.95
C ASP A 144 -8.27 -6.91 -14.79
N ASN A 145 -8.52 -6.43 -13.58
CA ASN A 145 -8.00 -7.04 -12.37
C ASN A 145 -8.95 -6.89 -11.19
N VAL A 146 -8.59 -7.51 -10.07
CA VAL A 146 -9.41 -7.53 -8.85
C VAL A 146 -9.70 -6.13 -8.27
N ILE A 147 -8.89 -5.12 -8.61
CA ILE A 147 -9.09 -3.72 -8.17
C ILE A 147 -9.90 -2.91 -9.18
N THR A 148 -9.83 -3.20 -10.48
CA THR A 148 -10.52 -2.39 -11.50
C THR A 148 -11.93 -2.86 -11.80
N THR A 149 -12.22 -4.13 -11.59
CA THR A 149 -13.53 -4.74 -11.91
C THR A 149 -14.57 -4.61 -10.78
N GLU A 150 -15.85 -4.74 -11.13
CA GLU A 150 -16.99 -4.68 -10.21
C GLU A 150 -17.99 -5.84 -10.48
N GLY A 151 -19.02 -5.99 -9.64
CA GLY A 151 -20.10 -6.96 -9.89
C GLY A 151 -19.63 -8.42 -9.98
N ALA A 152 -20.10 -9.13 -11.01
CA ALA A 152 -19.80 -10.54 -11.24
C ALA A 152 -18.34 -10.77 -11.66
N ASP A 153 -17.75 -9.85 -12.41
CA ASP A 153 -16.35 -9.94 -12.83
C ASP A 153 -15.42 -9.81 -11.63
N TRP A 154 -15.68 -8.86 -10.74
CA TRP A 154 -14.95 -8.78 -9.48
C TRP A 154 -15.01 -10.09 -8.68
N GLN A 155 -16.17 -10.76 -8.64
CA GLN A 155 -16.30 -12.05 -7.95
C GLN A 155 -15.45 -13.14 -8.61
N ARG A 156 -15.37 -13.19 -9.95
CA ARG A 156 -14.47 -14.09 -10.69
C ARG A 156 -13.01 -13.83 -10.31
N HIS A 157 -12.56 -12.58 -10.40
CA HIS A 157 -11.20 -12.19 -10.05
C HIS A 157 -10.86 -12.53 -8.59
N ARG A 158 -11.75 -12.19 -7.65
CA ARG A 158 -11.55 -12.44 -6.21
C ARG A 158 -11.51 -13.94 -5.90
N LYS A 159 -12.30 -14.75 -6.60
CA LYS A 159 -12.32 -16.21 -6.42
C LYS A 159 -11.02 -16.87 -6.86
N VAL A 160 -10.39 -16.34 -7.92
CA VAL A 160 -9.12 -16.86 -8.43
C VAL A 160 -7.92 -16.34 -7.62
N THR A 161 -7.91 -15.06 -7.25
CA THR A 161 -6.79 -14.44 -6.53
C THR A 161 -6.81 -14.65 -5.01
N GLY A 162 -8.00 -14.75 -4.41
CA GLY A 162 -8.18 -14.86 -2.96
C GLY A 162 -7.48 -16.06 -2.29
N PRO A 163 -7.54 -17.28 -2.85
CA PRO A 163 -6.93 -18.47 -2.25
C PRO A 163 -5.42 -18.36 -2.00
N SER A 164 -4.72 -17.50 -2.75
CA SER A 164 -3.27 -17.28 -2.59
C SER A 164 -2.88 -16.52 -1.32
N PHE A 165 -3.85 -15.97 -0.58
CA PHE A 165 -3.60 -15.22 0.65
C PHE A 165 -4.01 -16.06 1.87
N ASN A 166 -3.23 -17.12 2.12
CA ASN A 166 -3.46 -18.10 3.18
C ASN A 166 -2.25 -18.22 4.14
N GLU A 167 -2.40 -19.00 5.21
CA GLU A 167 -1.35 -19.18 6.24
C GLU A 167 -0.07 -19.84 5.70
N ARG A 168 -0.18 -20.73 4.71
CA ARG A 168 1.01 -21.37 4.11
C ARG A 168 1.85 -20.35 3.35
N ASN A 169 1.21 -19.50 2.54
CA ASN A 169 1.90 -18.45 1.80
C ASN A 169 2.48 -17.41 2.74
N SER A 170 1.84 -17.17 3.89
CA SER A 170 2.40 -16.32 4.95
C SER A 170 3.72 -16.85 5.51
N GLY A 171 3.92 -18.18 5.54
CA GLY A 171 5.22 -18.78 5.86
C GLY A 171 6.31 -18.45 4.83
N LEU A 172 6.00 -18.51 3.53
CA LEU A 172 6.95 -18.12 2.47
C LEU A 172 7.36 -16.65 2.58
N VAL A 173 6.39 -15.78 2.90
CA VAL A 173 6.67 -14.35 3.16
C VAL A 173 7.63 -14.18 4.33
N PHE A 174 7.40 -14.93 5.41
CA PHE A 174 8.25 -14.89 6.58
C PHE A 174 9.69 -15.30 6.24
N ASP A 175 9.86 -16.42 5.54
CA ASP A 175 11.17 -16.97 5.20
C ASP A 175 11.94 -16.02 4.27
N GLU A 176 11.30 -15.52 3.21
CA GLU A 176 11.93 -14.56 2.29
C GLU A 176 12.25 -13.23 2.99
N SER A 177 11.34 -12.72 3.83
CA SER A 177 11.59 -11.50 4.62
C SER A 177 12.78 -11.66 5.56
N LEU A 178 12.95 -12.84 6.16
CA LEU A 178 14.07 -13.13 7.05
C LEU A 178 15.40 -13.11 6.29
N ILE A 179 15.46 -13.72 5.10
CA ILE A 179 16.65 -13.75 4.25
C ILE A 179 17.01 -12.33 3.81
N GLN A 180 16.07 -11.60 3.21
CA GLN A 180 16.30 -10.27 2.66
C GLN A 180 16.61 -9.24 3.76
N ALA A 181 15.94 -9.31 4.92
CA ALA A 181 16.21 -8.40 6.03
C ALA A 181 17.61 -8.58 6.63
N LYS A 182 18.13 -9.81 6.66
CA LYS A 182 19.50 -10.08 7.11
C LYS A 182 20.54 -9.53 6.14
N ALA A 183 20.32 -9.71 4.84
CA ALA A 183 21.18 -9.13 3.82
C ALA A 183 21.17 -7.59 3.88
N MET A 184 19.99 -6.99 4.02
CA MET A 184 19.84 -5.54 4.23
C MET A 184 20.57 -5.06 5.50
N LEU A 185 20.41 -5.77 6.62
CA LEU A 185 21.10 -5.45 7.88
C LEU A 185 22.62 -5.51 7.73
N ALA A 186 23.13 -6.50 6.98
CA ALA A 186 24.56 -6.57 6.66
C ALA A 186 24.98 -5.31 5.90
N SER A 187 24.30 -4.94 4.81
CA SER A 187 24.68 -3.73 4.05
C SER A 187 24.64 -2.44 4.87
N PHE A 188 23.75 -2.38 5.87
CA PHE A 188 23.60 -1.21 6.75
C PHE A 188 24.64 -1.16 7.87
N THR A 189 25.40 -2.23 8.07
CA THR A 189 26.36 -2.37 9.19
C THR A 189 27.78 -2.72 8.73
N HIS A 190 28.05 -2.77 7.43
CA HIS A 190 29.36 -3.03 6.85
C HIS A 190 29.96 -1.78 6.17
N GLU A 191 31.28 -1.62 6.23
CA GLU A 191 32.04 -0.57 5.54
C GLU A 191 32.22 -0.91 4.04
N ALA A 192 32.80 0.02 3.27
CA ALA A 192 32.97 -0.13 1.82
C ALA A 192 33.83 -1.35 1.41
N ASP A 193 34.67 -1.85 2.31
CA ASP A 193 35.48 -3.05 2.12
C ASP A 193 34.71 -4.36 2.37
N GLY A 194 33.42 -4.27 2.70
CA GLY A 194 32.57 -5.41 3.02
C GLY A 194 32.83 -6.01 4.40
N ASN A 195 33.62 -5.36 5.26
CA ASN A 195 33.83 -5.77 6.64
C ASN A 195 32.84 -5.06 7.58
N ALA A 196 32.54 -5.71 8.70
CA ALA A 196 31.61 -5.19 9.68
C ALA A 196 32.13 -3.86 10.28
N SER A 197 31.34 -2.79 10.20
CA SER A 197 31.71 -1.46 10.70
C SER A 197 31.95 -1.46 12.20
N ARG A 198 32.69 -0.46 12.69
CA ARG A 198 32.86 -0.28 14.15
C ARG A 198 31.54 0.13 14.81
N PRO A 199 31.18 -0.41 15.99
CA PRO A 199 29.98 0.01 16.70
C PRO A 199 29.92 1.54 16.90
N GLY A 200 28.79 2.15 16.53
CA GLY A 200 28.55 3.60 16.58
C GLY A 200 29.13 4.38 15.40
N ARG A 201 29.73 3.71 14.41
CA ARG A 201 30.24 4.30 13.16
C ARG A 201 29.63 3.65 11.93
N GLU A 202 28.47 3.02 12.08
CA GLU A 202 27.75 2.40 10.99
C GLU A 202 27.36 3.44 9.91
N PRO A 203 27.25 3.00 8.64
CA PRO A 203 26.91 3.86 7.52
C PRO A 203 25.65 4.71 7.73
N VAL A 204 25.69 5.95 7.24
CA VAL A 204 24.50 6.81 7.20
C VAL A 204 23.68 6.46 5.98
N ILE A 205 22.40 6.16 6.19
CA ILE A 205 21.46 5.87 5.11
C ILE A 205 20.76 7.17 4.74
N GLU A 206 21.06 7.68 3.55
CA GLU A 206 20.47 8.92 3.05
C GLU A 206 19.09 8.74 2.41
N ASP A 207 18.88 7.61 1.76
CA ASP A 207 17.64 7.26 1.05
C ASP A 207 17.05 5.95 1.60
N LEU A 208 16.37 6.05 2.74
CA LEU A 208 15.78 4.88 3.39
C LEU A 208 14.67 4.25 2.52
N ILE A 209 13.85 5.05 1.83
CA ILE A 209 12.76 4.53 1.00
C ILE A 209 13.26 3.70 -0.17
N PHE A 210 14.42 4.04 -0.74
CA PHE A 210 15.04 3.24 -1.80
C PHE A 210 15.26 1.78 -1.35
N TRP A 211 15.93 1.58 -0.21
CA TRP A 211 16.21 0.24 0.32
C TRP A 211 14.94 -0.49 0.75
N LEU A 212 13.96 0.25 1.27
CA LEU A 212 12.68 -0.34 1.68
C LEU A 212 11.79 -0.73 0.51
N LYS A 213 11.91 -0.04 -0.63
CA LYS A 213 11.34 -0.50 -1.90
C LYS A 213 12.05 -1.77 -2.37
N ALA A 214 13.38 -1.80 -2.35
CA ALA A 214 14.15 -2.98 -2.76
C ALA A 214 13.78 -4.24 -1.96
N ILE A 215 13.72 -4.15 -0.62
CA ILE A 215 13.33 -5.30 0.21
C ILE A 215 11.88 -5.71 -0.03
N ALA A 216 10.94 -4.75 -0.14
CA ALA A 216 9.54 -5.07 -0.39
C ALA A 216 9.34 -5.73 -1.77
N LEU A 217 10.10 -5.31 -2.77
CA LEU A 217 10.09 -5.91 -4.09
C LEU A 217 10.67 -7.33 -4.05
N ASN A 218 11.83 -7.53 -3.42
CA ASN A 218 12.48 -8.83 -3.31
C ASN A 218 11.60 -9.84 -2.55
N VAL A 219 11.02 -9.44 -1.42
CA VAL A 219 10.10 -10.28 -0.63
C VAL A 219 8.88 -10.66 -1.46
N LEU A 220 8.30 -9.69 -2.17
CA LEU A 220 7.14 -9.95 -3.02
C LEU A 220 7.50 -10.87 -4.20
N SER A 221 8.62 -10.63 -4.88
CA SER A 221 9.13 -11.48 -5.96
C SER A 221 9.38 -12.92 -5.48
N GLY A 222 10.07 -13.11 -4.36
CA GLY A 222 10.38 -14.45 -3.83
C GLY A 222 9.12 -15.17 -3.34
N ALA A 223 8.37 -14.55 -2.42
CA ALA A 223 7.25 -15.23 -1.77
C ALA A 223 5.99 -15.35 -2.65
N ALA A 224 5.76 -14.40 -3.57
CA ALA A 224 4.57 -14.40 -4.42
C ALA A 224 4.81 -15.01 -5.81
N PHE A 225 6.03 -14.93 -6.34
CA PHE A 225 6.34 -15.35 -7.72
C PHE A 225 7.48 -16.36 -7.81
N ASN A 226 8.04 -16.82 -6.67
CA ASN A 226 9.18 -17.73 -6.63
C ASN A 226 10.40 -17.19 -7.39
N LEU A 227 10.56 -15.86 -7.41
CA LEU A 227 11.67 -15.15 -8.01
C LEU A 227 12.57 -14.60 -6.91
N HIS A 228 13.60 -15.38 -6.55
CA HIS A 228 14.53 -15.02 -5.48
C HIS A 228 15.60 -14.07 -6.02
N ILE A 229 15.44 -12.79 -5.71
CA ILE A 229 16.35 -11.73 -6.16
C ILE A 229 17.45 -11.57 -5.12
N PRO A 230 18.75 -11.65 -5.49
CA PRO A 230 19.83 -11.37 -4.57
C PRO A 230 19.77 -9.93 -4.07
N TRP A 231 20.25 -9.71 -2.85
CA TRP A 231 20.37 -8.36 -2.32
C TRP A 231 21.47 -7.59 -3.07
N PRO A 232 21.24 -6.32 -3.47
CA PRO A 232 22.07 -5.66 -4.50
C PRO A 232 23.47 -5.24 -4.05
N THR A 233 23.78 -5.20 -2.75
CA THR A 233 25.11 -4.77 -2.29
C THR A 233 25.49 -5.34 -0.93
N ASN A 234 26.79 -5.52 -0.69
CA ASN A 234 27.32 -5.89 0.63
C ASN A 234 27.52 -4.69 1.57
N SER A 235 27.54 -3.45 1.06
CA SER A 235 27.60 -2.22 1.85
C SER A 235 26.88 -1.07 1.16
N VAL A 236 26.18 -0.24 1.94
CA VAL A 236 25.59 1.00 1.41
C VAL A 236 26.62 2.11 1.21
N VAL A 237 27.84 1.95 1.72
CA VAL A 237 28.91 2.94 1.55
C VAL A 237 29.47 2.84 0.14
N GLY A 238 29.36 3.93 -0.62
CA GLY A 238 29.87 3.99 -1.99
C GLY A 238 28.90 3.46 -3.05
N PHE A 239 27.70 2.99 -2.66
CA PHE A 239 26.66 2.61 -3.61
C PHE A 239 25.98 3.86 -4.19
N ASP A 240 26.23 4.18 -5.45
CA ASP A 240 25.54 5.22 -6.19
C ASP A 240 24.31 4.62 -6.88
N ILE A 241 23.13 4.88 -6.32
CA ILE A 241 21.83 4.40 -6.83
C ILE A 241 21.64 4.69 -8.32
N HIS A 242 22.15 5.82 -8.84
CA HIS A 242 21.94 6.20 -10.24
C HIS A 242 22.92 5.52 -11.20
N GLN A 243 24.10 5.15 -10.72
CA GLN A 243 25.16 4.56 -11.52
C GLN A 243 25.17 3.03 -11.38
N ASP A 244 25.13 2.52 -10.14
CA ASP A 244 25.33 1.09 -9.86
C ASP A 244 24.14 0.22 -10.25
N LEU A 245 22.90 0.76 -10.25
CA LEU A 245 21.74 0.03 -10.80
C LEU A 245 21.70 -0.02 -12.33
N VAL A 246 22.60 0.72 -12.98
CA VAL A 246 22.79 0.75 -14.44
C VAL A 246 24.10 0.06 -14.82
N GLU A 247 25.07 -0.04 -13.90
CA GLU A 247 26.35 -0.74 -14.10
C GLU A 247 26.32 -2.18 -13.59
N SER A 248 25.36 -2.57 -12.73
CA SER A 248 25.07 -3.98 -12.39
C SER A 248 24.62 -4.82 -13.60
N ASP A 249 24.50 -4.19 -14.77
CA ASP A 249 24.06 -4.76 -16.04
C ASP A 249 25.10 -5.75 -16.64
N ASP A 250 26.33 -5.87 -16.11
CA ASP A 250 27.40 -6.67 -16.74
C ASP A 250 27.90 -7.92 -15.98
N GLU A 251 27.64 -8.14 -14.67
CA GLU A 251 28.38 -9.19 -13.93
C GLU A 251 27.70 -9.96 -12.78
N SER A 252 26.38 -9.93 -12.60
CA SER A 252 25.73 -10.79 -11.59
C SER A 252 24.76 -11.81 -12.16
N ASP A 253 25.13 -13.08 -12.06
CA ASP A 253 24.30 -14.27 -12.26
C ASP A 253 23.04 -14.20 -11.39
N SER A 254 22.00 -13.52 -11.86
CA SER A 254 20.64 -13.85 -11.43
C SER A 254 20.32 -15.22 -12.03
N GLU A 255 20.07 -16.23 -11.19
CA GLU A 255 19.60 -17.57 -11.60
C GLU A 255 18.21 -17.48 -12.29
N PHE A 256 18.17 -16.91 -13.49
CA PHE A 256 17.19 -17.30 -14.48
C PHE A 256 17.74 -18.55 -15.20
N PRO A 257 16.92 -19.57 -15.48
CA PRO A 257 17.38 -20.74 -16.23
C PRO A 257 18.10 -20.30 -17.52
N GLU A 258 19.20 -20.97 -17.89
CA GLU A 258 20.12 -20.70 -19.03
C GLU A 258 19.46 -20.57 -20.44
N GLU A 259 18.13 -20.53 -20.52
CA GLU A 259 17.35 -20.28 -21.74
C GLU A 259 16.63 -18.91 -21.74
N SER A 260 16.75 -18.07 -20.69
CA SER A 260 16.08 -16.75 -20.67
C SER A 260 16.74 -15.76 -21.63
N LYS A 261 15.93 -14.90 -22.24
CA LYS A 261 16.43 -13.82 -23.09
C LYS A 261 17.34 -12.93 -22.25
N ALA A 262 18.42 -12.43 -22.84
CA ALA A 262 19.28 -11.46 -22.18
C ALA A 262 18.50 -10.14 -21.99
N HIS A 263 17.96 -9.92 -20.80
CA HIS A 263 17.29 -8.68 -20.42
C HIS A 263 18.31 -7.54 -20.37
N LEU A 264 17.97 -6.38 -20.93
CA LEU A 264 18.85 -5.22 -20.95
C LEU A 264 18.74 -4.36 -19.69
N MET A 265 17.75 -4.63 -18.83
CA MET A 265 17.46 -3.85 -17.64
C MET A 265 17.10 -4.79 -16.49
N SER A 266 17.66 -4.53 -15.31
CA SER A 266 17.32 -5.32 -14.13
C SER A 266 15.85 -5.14 -13.72
N TRP A 267 15.26 -6.18 -13.15
CA TRP A 267 13.88 -6.17 -12.63
C TRP A 267 13.61 -4.98 -11.69
N GLN A 268 14.56 -4.69 -10.79
CA GLN A 268 14.45 -3.57 -9.84
C GLN A 268 14.46 -2.22 -10.56
N HIS A 269 15.32 -2.06 -11.57
CA HIS A 269 15.39 -0.84 -12.36
C HIS A 269 14.07 -0.62 -13.12
N CYS A 270 13.56 -1.64 -13.80
CA CYS A 270 12.28 -1.57 -14.52
C CYS A 270 11.15 -1.14 -13.59
N MET A 271 10.99 -1.82 -12.45
CA MET A 271 9.93 -1.51 -11.48
C MET A 271 10.06 -0.08 -10.94
N ASN A 272 11.27 0.38 -10.59
CA ASN A 272 11.47 1.74 -10.09
C ASN A 272 11.17 2.81 -11.15
N GLN A 273 11.67 2.65 -12.38
CA GLN A 273 11.40 3.58 -13.48
C GLN A 273 9.90 3.70 -13.76
N ILE A 274 9.21 2.56 -13.82
CA ILE A 274 7.78 2.49 -14.03
C ILE A 274 7.03 3.21 -12.89
N MET A 275 7.31 2.86 -11.63
CA MET A 275 6.57 3.36 -10.47
C MET A 275 6.78 4.85 -10.18
N GLU A 276 7.88 5.43 -10.65
CA GLU A 276 8.15 6.86 -10.52
C GLU A 276 7.58 7.68 -11.67
N ASN A 277 7.41 7.07 -12.85
CA ASN A 277 7.08 7.80 -14.07
C ASN A 277 5.79 7.32 -14.76
N PHE A 278 5.00 6.44 -14.13
CA PHE A 278 3.83 5.81 -14.77
C PHE A 278 2.80 6.79 -15.35
N TYR A 279 2.64 7.99 -14.78
CA TYR A 279 1.72 9.00 -15.34
C TYR A 279 2.08 9.41 -16.76
N PHE A 280 3.38 9.39 -17.11
CA PHE A 280 3.84 9.68 -18.45
C PHE A 280 3.51 8.53 -19.40
N LEU A 281 3.62 7.28 -18.92
CA LEU A 281 3.24 6.09 -19.69
C LEU A 281 1.74 6.06 -20.00
N ILE A 282 0.89 6.46 -19.04
CA ILE A 282 -0.57 6.50 -19.24
C ILE A 282 -1.00 7.74 -20.06
N GLY A 283 -0.35 8.89 -19.82
CA GLY A 283 -0.80 10.18 -20.33
C GLY A 283 -0.22 10.61 -21.67
N LEU A 284 0.88 10.00 -22.12
CA LEU A 284 1.59 10.38 -23.34
C LEU A 284 1.67 9.19 -24.30
N SER A 285 1.68 9.47 -25.61
CA SER A 285 1.93 8.42 -26.60
C SER A 285 3.42 8.05 -26.64
N ASP A 286 3.70 6.83 -27.08
CA ASP A 286 5.08 6.31 -27.23
C ASP A 286 5.96 7.26 -28.04
N TRP A 287 5.43 7.85 -29.11
CA TRP A 287 6.16 8.82 -29.92
C TRP A 287 6.64 10.03 -29.10
N ILE A 288 5.79 10.56 -28.20
CA ILE A 288 6.15 11.70 -27.33
C ILE A 288 7.21 11.27 -26.32
N LEU A 289 7.11 10.07 -25.77
CA LEU A 289 8.07 9.54 -24.80
C LEU A 289 9.45 9.36 -25.44
N GLU A 290 9.51 8.71 -26.60
CA GLU A 290 10.74 8.43 -27.36
C GLU A 290 11.47 9.71 -27.82
N HIS A 291 10.71 10.74 -28.21
CA HIS A 291 11.26 12.01 -28.71
C HIS A 291 11.38 13.08 -27.60
N SER A 292 11.12 12.71 -26.34
CA SER A 292 11.19 13.63 -25.21
C SER A 292 12.62 14.14 -25.01
N PRO A 293 12.82 15.43 -24.64
CA PRO A 293 14.15 15.94 -24.30
C PRO A 293 14.71 15.31 -23.00
N TRP A 294 13.86 14.73 -22.14
CA TRP A 294 14.27 14.15 -20.86
C TRP A 294 14.60 12.65 -20.97
N LYS A 295 15.80 12.25 -20.52
CA LYS A 295 16.30 10.86 -20.62
C LYS A 295 15.35 9.84 -19.99
N PHE A 296 14.83 10.12 -18.79
CA PHE A 296 13.92 9.22 -18.07
C PHE A 296 12.63 8.91 -18.83
N MET A 297 12.13 9.85 -19.65
CA MET A 297 10.94 9.62 -20.48
C MET A 297 11.26 8.74 -21.69
N ARG A 298 12.47 8.87 -22.25
CA ARG A 298 12.91 8.06 -23.40
C ARG A 298 13.18 6.61 -23.01
N THR A 299 13.64 6.36 -21.79
CA THR A 299 13.92 5.00 -21.28
C THR A 299 12.66 4.29 -20.76
N LEU A 300 11.57 5.03 -20.52
CA LEU A 300 10.35 4.49 -19.92
C LEU A 300 9.65 3.41 -20.77
N PRO A 301 9.49 3.56 -22.11
CA PRO A 301 8.92 2.50 -22.95
C PRO A 301 9.75 1.21 -22.92
N ALA A 302 11.08 1.32 -22.94
CA ALA A 302 11.98 0.15 -22.86
C ALA A 302 11.84 -0.57 -21.51
N ALA A 303 11.85 0.18 -20.41
CA ALA A 303 11.63 -0.37 -19.07
C ALA A 303 10.27 -1.09 -18.94
N TYR A 304 9.22 -0.56 -19.57
CA TYR A 304 7.90 -1.18 -19.61
C TYR A 304 7.90 -2.50 -20.41
N SER A 305 8.50 -2.51 -21.59
CA SER A 305 8.60 -3.72 -22.41
C SER A 305 9.36 -4.84 -21.68
N GLU A 306 10.54 -4.52 -21.14
CA GLU A 306 11.34 -5.45 -20.33
C GLU A 306 10.54 -5.98 -19.14
N PHE A 307 9.86 -5.11 -18.40
CA PHE A 307 8.98 -5.52 -17.29
C PHE A 307 7.90 -6.52 -17.73
N MET A 308 7.26 -6.28 -18.87
CA MET A 308 6.24 -7.18 -19.38
C MET A 308 6.80 -8.52 -19.85
N GLU A 309 8.03 -8.54 -20.39
CA GLU A 309 8.74 -9.77 -20.72
C GLU A 309 9.04 -10.59 -19.46
N TYR A 310 9.58 -9.99 -18.40
CA TYR A 310 9.75 -10.67 -17.10
C TYR A 310 8.44 -11.27 -16.59
N ILE A 311 7.32 -10.53 -16.68
CA ILE A 311 6.01 -11.01 -16.24
C ILE A 311 5.57 -12.24 -17.04
N GLN A 312 5.77 -12.22 -18.36
CA GLN A 312 5.44 -13.35 -19.22
C GLN A 312 6.29 -14.57 -18.89
N GLU A 313 7.61 -14.39 -18.73
CA GLU A 313 8.53 -15.48 -18.37
C GLU A 313 8.19 -16.11 -17.02
N MET A 314 7.86 -15.31 -16.00
CA MET A 314 7.40 -15.81 -14.71
C MET A 314 6.12 -16.66 -14.84
N ILE A 315 5.16 -16.22 -15.66
CA ILE A 315 3.91 -16.97 -15.90
C ILE A 315 4.20 -18.27 -16.64
N GLU A 316 5.02 -18.24 -17.70
CA GLU A 316 5.39 -19.42 -18.47
C GLU A 316 6.09 -20.47 -17.61
N ASP A 317 7.05 -20.04 -16.79
CA ASP A 317 7.81 -20.94 -15.94
C ASP A 317 6.91 -21.59 -14.87
N ALA A 318 6.01 -20.81 -14.25
CA ALA A 318 5.01 -21.34 -13.33
C ALA A 318 4.02 -22.31 -14.03
N LEU A 319 3.59 -22.01 -15.26
CA LEU A 319 2.73 -22.90 -16.04
C LEU A 319 3.42 -24.23 -16.39
N ARG A 320 4.70 -24.21 -16.78
CA ARG A 320 5.50 -25.42 -17.06
C ARG A 320 5.55 -26.36 -15.85
N VAL A 321 5.68 -25.80 -14.65
CA VAL A 321 5.73 -26.58 -13.40
C VAL A 321 4.35 -27.11 -12.99
N GLU A 322 3.29 -26.31 -13.12
CA GLU A 322 1.93 -26.69 -12.69
C GLU A 322 1.21 -27.64 -13.66
N PHE A 323 1.50 -27.52 -14.97
CA PHE A 323 0.89 -28.31 -16.03
C PHE A 323 1.95 -28.93 -16.96
N PRO A 324 2.70 -29.95 -16.50
CA PRO A 324 3.65 -30.65 -17.36
C PRO A 324 2.92 -31.24 -18.57
N THR A 325 3.33 -30.89 -19.78
CA THR A 325 2.85 -31.56 -20.99
C THR A 325 3.51 -32.94 -21.06
N ASP A 326 2.74 -34.01 -20.84
CA ASP A 326 3.22 -35.39 -21.00
C ASP A 326 3.61 -35.66 -22.46
N GLY A 327 4.90 -35.46 -22.75
CA GLY A 327 5.53 -35.88 -23.99
C GLY A 327 5.84 -37.37 -23.99
N SER A 328 4.83 -38.24 -23.96
CA SER A 328 4.91 -39.55 -24.63
C SER A 328 3.52 -40.10 -24.92
N GLY A 329 3.10 -39.98 -26.18
CA GLY A 329 2.04 -40.80 -26.72
C GLY A 329 2.46 -42.28 -26.68
N LYS A 330 1.84 -43.04 -25.80
CA LYS A 330 1.54 -44.44 -26.09
C LYS A 330 0.03 -44.58 -26.09
N SER A 331 -0.47 -44.82 -27.29
CA SER A 331 -1.75 -45.46 -27.55
C SER A 331 -1.87 -46.71 -26.68
N ASP A 332 -2.85 -46.75 -25.79
CA ASP A 332 -3.45 -48.02 -25.39
C ASP A 332 -4.96 -47.85 -25.46
N GLY A 333 -5.55 -48.75 -26.23
CA GLY A 333 -6.92 -48.68 -26.69
C GLY A 333 -7.95 -48.99 -25.61
N ASP A 334 -9.12 -48.41 -25.86
CA ASP A 334 -10.45 -48.99 -25.66
C ASP A 334 -10.54 -50.29 -24.85
N SER A 335 -11.07 -50.20 -23.62
CA SER A 335 -11.99 -51.20 -23.07
C SER A 335 -12.84 -50.57 -21.96
N SER A 336 -14.13 -50.82 -22.05
CA SER A 336 -15.19 -50.42 -21.12
C SER A 336 -15.19 -51.19 -19.79
N ASP A 337 -15.95 -50.62 -18.85
CA ASP A 337 -16.72 -51.25 -17.77
C ASP A 337 -16.22 -51.13 -16.32
N GLY A 338 -17.15 -50.69 -15.45
CA GLY A 338 -17.34 -51.34 -14.15
C GLY A 338 -17.15 -50.49 -12.90
N GLU A 339 -18.21 -49.80 -12.49
CA GLU A 339 -18.47 -49.30 -11.14
C GLU A 339 -18.49 -50.44 -10.08
N LYS A 340 -17.82 -50.30 -8.91
CA LYS A 340 -18.32 -50.66 -7.55
C LYS A 340 -17.29 -50.54 -6.40
N ASN A 341 -17.84 -50.11 -5.25
CA ASN A 341 -17.27 -49.93 -3.91
C ASN A 341 -16.57 -51.16 -3.29
N ALA A 342 -15.56 -50.94 -2.41
CA ALA A 342 -15.45 -51.61 -1.11
C ALA A 342 -14.40 -50.97 -0.18
N VAL A 343 -14.75 -50.89 1.10
CA VAL A 343 -13.96 -50.49 2.27
C VAL A 343 -13.09 -51.68 2.74
N HIS A 344 -11.81 -51.46 3.07
CA HIS A 344 -11.10 -52.09 4.20
C HIS A 344 -9.69 -51.49 4.39
N THR A 345 -9.31 -51.25 5.65
CA THR A 345 -7.94 -51.07 6.19
C THR A 345 -7.74 -52.14 7.29
N PRO A 346 -6.54 -52.39 7.87
CA PRO A 346 -5.17 -52.00 7.51
C PRO A 346 -4.11 -53.15 7.59
N GLN A 347 -2.90 -52.90 7.04
CA GLN A 347 -1.55 -53.21 7.59
C GLN A 347 -0.55 -53.67 6.53
N GLY A 348 0.68 -53.15 6.62
CA GLY A 348 1.88 -53.83 6.12
C GLY A 348 2.68 -53.07 5.06
N SER A 349 3.56 -52.19 5.54
CA SER A 349 4.89 -51.84 4.98
C SER A 349 5.07 -51.59 3.48
N SER A 350 5.62 -50.41 3.21
CA SER A 350 6.39 -49.97 2.03
C SER A 350 5.67 -48.92 1.18
N SER A 351 6.22 -47.70 1.18
CA SER A 351 6.26 -46.78 0.03
C SER A 351 6.83 -45.44 0.47
N SER A 352 8.17 -45.38 0.48
CA SER A 352 8.99 -44.16 0.43
C SER A 352 8.84 -43.42 -0.92
N ALA A 353 7.65 -43.41 -1.51
CA ALA A 353 7.35 -42.85 -2.83
C ALA A 353 6.40 -41.64 -2.77
N SER A 354 5.68 -41.45 -1.64
CA SER A 354 4.74 -40.33 -1.46
C SER A 354 5.41 -38.97 -1.17
N SER A 355 6.70 -38.93 -0.82
CA SER A 355 7.37 -37.68 -0.44
C SER A 355 8.00 -36.92 -1.62
N LYS A 356 8.35 -37.59 -2.73
CA LYS A 356 9.03 -36.96 -3.88
C LYS A 356 8.11 -36.23 -4.87
N GLU A 357 6.84 -36.61 -4.99
CA GLU A 357 5.88 -35.83 -5.81
C GLU A 357 5.43 -34.54 -5.12
N SER A 358 5.51 -34.47 -3.78
CA SER A 358 5.17 -33.27 -3.02
C SER A 358 6.23 -32.15 -3.10
N SER A 359 7.48 -32.49 -3.45
CA SER A 359 8.60 -31.55 -3.52
C SER A 359 8.70 -30.78 -4.84
N LEU A 360 7.93 -31.15 -5.87
CA LEU A 360 7.93 -30.48 -7.18
C LEU A 360 6.85 -29.40 -7.33
N ARG A 361 5.88 -29.34 -6.40
CA ARG A 361 4.78 -28.36 -6.50
C ARG A 361 5.14 -27.05 -5.82
N ARG A 362 5.27 -26.01 -6.63
CA ARG A 362 5.33 -24.61 -6.21
C ARG A 362 4.03 -24.21 -5.47
N ASN A 363 4.16 -23.43 -4.41
CA ASN A 363 3.00 -22.99 -3.59
C ASN A 363 3.00 -21.49 -3.34
N ASP A 364 3.78 -20.74 -4.12
CA ASP A 364 3.69 -19.30 -4.17
C ASP A 364 2.31 -18.82 -4.66
N LEU A 365 2.14 -17.50 -4.67
CA LEU A 365 0.88 -16.85 -5.01
C LEU A 365 0.51 -17.07 -6.48
N LEU A 366 1.48 -17.01 -7.40
CA LEU A 366 1.26 -17.20 -8.83
C LEU A 366 0.82 -18.63 -9.14
N SER A 367 1.54 -19.64 -8.65
CA SER A 367 1.15 -21.05 -8.76
C SER A 367 -0.26 -21.30 -8.21
N THR A 368 -0.63 -20.63 -7.12
CA THR A 368 -1.98 -20.75 -6.55
C THR A 368 -3.06 -20.08 -7.41
N ILE A 369 -2.77 -18.92 -8.02
CA ILE A 369 -3.64 -18.25 -8.98
C ILE A 369 -3.86 -19.12 -10.21
N LEU A 370 -2.80 -19.66 -10.80
CA LEU A 370 -2.88 -20.50 -12.00
C LEU A 370 -3.70 -21.77 -11.75
N ARG A 371 -3.49 -22.43 -10.60
CA ARG A 371 -4.31 -23.57 -10.18
C ARG A 371 -5.78 -23.21 -9.98
N ALA A 372 -6.06 -22.06 -9.33
CA ALA A 372 -7.42 -21.59 -9.15
C ALA A 372 -8.09 -21.23 -10.50
N ASN A 373 -7.29 -20.80 -11.48
CA ASN A 373 -7.74 -20.53 -12.84
C ASN A 373 -7.77 -21.75 -13.78
N LYS A 374 -7.62 -22.99 -13.28
CA LYS A 374 -7.62 -24.21 -14.12
C LYS A 374 -8.86 -24.36 -15.02
N LYS A 375 -10.00 -23.80 -14.60
CA LYS A 375 -11.24 -23.77 -15.40
C LYS A 375 -11.33 -22.60 -16.39
N GLN A 376 -10.22 -21.90 -16.64
CA GLN A 376 -10.13 -20.68 -17.46
C GLN A 376 -11.22 -19.68 -17.11
N GLN A 377 -11.38 -19.44 -15.79
CA GLN A 377 -12.34 -18.46 -15.31
C GLN A 377 -11.90 -17.03 -15.60
N LEU A 378 -10.61 -16.80 -15.79
CA LEU A 378 -9.98 -15.56 -16.23
C LEU A 378 -9.15 -15.84 -17.50
N SER A 379 -9.14 -14.88 -18.41
CA SER A 379 -8.26 -14.81 -19.59
C SER A 379 -6.81 -14.53 -19.20
N ASP A 380 -5.88 -14.75 -20.12
CA ASP A 380 -4.45 -14.50 -19.89
C ASP A 380 -4.16 -13.03 -19.58
N LEU A 381 -4.84 -12.09 -20.26
CA LEU A 381 -4.75 -10.65 -19.96
C LEU A 381 -5.28 -10.32 -18.57
N GLU A 382 -6.38 -10.93 -18.15
CA GLU A 382 -6.89 -10.77 -16.77
C GLU A 382 -5.89 -11.34 -15.76
N ILE A 383 -5.21 -12.47 -16.04
CA ILE A 383 -4.18 -13.04 -15.17
C ILE A 383 -2.98 -12.10 -15.03
N ILE A 384 -2.45 -11.60 -16.16
CA ILE A 384 -1.38 -10.60 -16.20
C ILE A 384 -1.78 -9.36 -15.40
N GLY A 385 -2.99 -8.83 -15.63
CA GLY A 385 -3.52 -7.68 -14.89
C GLY A 385 -3.56 -7.91 -13.38
N ASN A 386 -3.93 -9.11 -12.93
CA ASN A 386 -3.91 -9.46 -11.50
C ASN A 386 -2.49 -9.59 -10.94
N ILE A 387 -1.54 -10.14 -11.70
CA ILE A 387 -0.15 -10.26 -11.27
C ILE A 387 0.48 -8.87 -11.11
N CYS A 388 0.35 -8.01 -12.13
CA CYS A 388 0.91 -6.66 -12.10
C CYS A 388 0.31 -5.80 -10.97
N ILE A 389 -1.02 -5.85 -10.76
CA ILE A 389 -1.63 -5.06 -9.68
C ILE A 389 -1.21 -5.54 -8.30
N LEU A 390 -1.00 -6.85 -8.10
CA LEU A 390 -0.54 -7.39 -6.82
C LEU A 390 0.91 -7.00 -6.53
N LEU A 391 1.77 -7.02 -7.56
CA LEU A 391 3.15 -6.53 -7.49
C LEU A 391 3.21 -5.06 -7.05
N ILE A 392 2.49 -4.21 -7.77
CA ILE A 392 2.52 -2.76 -7.54
C ILE A 392 1.88 -2.37 -6.22
N ALA A 393 0.74 -2.97 -5.89
CA ALA A 393 0.03 -2.66 -4.65
C ALA A 393 0.83 -3.09 -3.42
N GLY A 394 1.51 -4.25 -3.46
CA GLY A 394 2.33 -4.76 -2.37
C GLY A 394 3.62 -3.97 -2.17
N HIS A 395 4.30 -3.63 -3.27
CA HIS A 395 5.62 -2.99 -3.23
C HIS A 395 5.61 -1.59 -2.57
N GLU A 396 4.85 -0.65 -3.12
CA GLU A 396 4.92 0.75 -2.68
C GLU A 396 4.30 0.96 -1.29
N THR A 397 3.22 0.24 -0.99
CA THR A 397 2.50 0.43 0.28
C THR A 397 3.28 -0.16 1.46
N SER A 398 3.87 -1.36 1.31
CA SER A 398 4.73 -1.96 2.34
C SER A 398 5.96 -1.09 2.62
N ALA A 399 6.67 -0.66 1.56
CA ALA A 399 7.87 0.19 1.69
C ALA A 399 7.57 1.51 2.43
N SER A 400 6.46 2.18 2.10
CA SER A 400 6.03 3.43 2.75
C SER A 400 5.71 3.23 4.23
N VAL A 401 5.07 2.12 4.60
CA VAL A 401 4.73 1.82 6.00
C VAL A 401 5.98 1.48 6.80
N LEU A 402 6.89 0.68 6.24
CA LEU A 402 8.20 0.39 6.84
C LEU A 402 9.00 1.68 7.07
N GLU A 403 9.07 2.56 6.07
CA GLU A 403 9.83 3.81 6.14
C GLU A 403 9.31 4.67 7.30
N THR A 404 8.00 4.86 7.31
CA THR A 404 7.32 5.65 8.32
C THR A 404 7.55 5.08 9.72
N ALA A 405 7.39 3.77 9.89
CA ALA A 405 7.53 3.11 11.19
C ALA A 405 8.97 3.18 11.72
N LEU A 406 9.97 2.97 10.86
CA LEU A 406 11.38 3.03 11.22
C LEU A 406 11.78 4.45 11.63
N ILE A 407 11.35 5.47 10.89
CA ILE A 407 11.59 6.87 11.29
C ILE A 407 10.89 7.17 12.61
N LEU A 408 9.64 6.74 12.81
CA LEU A 408 8.93 6.93 14.08
C LEU A 408 9.65 6.24 15.26
N LEU A 409 10.22 5.05 15.07
CA LEU A 409 11.04 4.39 16.08
C LEU A 409 12.32 5.18 16.42
N ALA A 410 12.96 5.80 15.43
CA ALA A 410 14.11 6.66 15.66
C ALA A 410 13.74 7.92 16.48
N THR A 411 12.47 8.34 16.44
CA THR A 411 11.93 9.42 17.28
C THR A 411 11.42 8.97 18.66
N GLU A 412 11.28 7.65 18.89
CA GLU A 412 10.72 7.08 20.12
C GLU A 412 11.61 5.99 20.74
N PRO A 413 12.79 6.36 21.31
CA PRO A 413 13.75 5.39 21.86
C PRO A 413 13.19 4.48 22.95
N GLU A 414 12.25 4.99 23.76
CA GLU A 414 11.60 4.21 24.83
C GLU A 414 10.76 3.06 24.26
N PHE A 415 9.99 3.33 23.21
CA PHE A 415 9.18 2.29 22.57
C PHE A 415 10.06 1.30 21.78
N GLN A 416 11.13 1.80 21.15
CA GLN A 416 12.14 0.97 20.51
C GLN A 416 12.78 -0.02 21.49
N GLN A 417 13.12 0.40 22.72
CA GLN A 417 13.59 -0.50 23.79
C GLN A 417 12.55 -1.58 24.11
N SER A 418 11.29 -1.18 24.20
CA SER A 418 10.24 -2.14 24.55
C SER A 418 10.11 -3.25 23.51
N ILE A 419 10.33 -2.95 22.23
CA ILE A 419 10.39 -3.97 21.16
C ILE A 419 11.64 -4.84 21.34
N GLN A 420 12.80 -4.24 21.58
CA GLN A 420 14.04 -5.00 21.83
C GLN A 420 13.91 -5.95 23.02
N ASP A 421 13.26 -5.54 24.12
CA ASP A 421 12.93 -6.39 25.26
C ASP A 421 12.05 -7.59 24.84
N GLU A 422 11.02 -7.37 24.00
CA GLU A 422 10.16 -8.44 23.46
C GLU A 422 10.94 -9.43 22.58
N LEU A 423 11.84 -8.92 21.75
CA LEU A 423 12.70 -9.77 20.93
C LEU A 423 13.67 -10.59 21.80
N ASP A 424 14.28 -9.98 22.81
CA ASP A 424 15.16 -10.70 23.72
C ASP A 424 14.43 -11.84 24.46
N GLU A 425 13.17 -11.65 24.84
CA GLU A 425 12.31 -12.73 25.40
C GLU A 425 12.06 -13.86 24.38
N ILE A 426 11.75 -13.53 23.13
CA ILE A 426 11.53 -14.53 22.05
C ILE A 426 12.79 -15.36 21.83
N TRP A 427 13.96 -14.71 21.73
CA TRP A 427 15.23 -15.40 21.52
C TRP A 427 15.71 -16.18 22.75
N ALA A 428 15.43 -15.72 23.97
CA ALA A 428 15.77 -16.46 25.19
C ALA A 428 15.04 -17.81 25.30
N ALA A 429 13.86 -17.94 24.67
CA ALA A 429 13.11 -19.19 24.61
C ALA A 429 13.60 -20.17 23.51
N LYS A 430 14.55 -19.75 22.66
CA LYS A 430 15.09 -20.55 21.57
C LYS A 430 16.36 -21.28 21.97
N LYS A 431 16.68 -22.35 21.22
CA LYS A 431 17.99 -23.01 21.34
C LYS A 431 19.10 -22.06 20.86
N PRO A 432 20.34 -22.21 21.35
CA PRO A 432 21.49 -21.51 20.78
C PRO A 432 21.53 -21.71 19.26
N GLU A 433 21.83 -20.63 18.52
CA GLU A 433 21.93 -20.61 17.04
C GLU A 433 20.61 -20.85 16.28
N GLN A 434 19.50 -21.11 16.98
CA GLN A 434 18.20 -21.20 16.32
C GLN A 434 17.68 -19.81 15.97
N ASP A 435 17.33 -19.65 14.71
CA ASP A 435 16.77 -18.41 14.19
C ASP A 435 15.25 -18.29 14.44
N LEU A 436 14.69 -17.14 14.09
CA LEU A 436 13.24 -16.92 14.03
C LEU A 436 12.56 -17.91 13.07
N THR A 437 11.37 -18.36 13.45
CA THR A 437 10.49 -19.16 12.59
C THR A 437 9.11 -18.53 12.54
N TYR A 438 8.28 -18.92 11.57
CA TYR A 438 6.91 -18.37 11.46
C TYR A 438 6.06 -18.57 12.73
N GLU A 439 6.39 -19.56 13.57
CA GLU A 439 5.74 -19.78 14.88
C GLU A 439 5.99 -18.66 15.90
N ASP A 440 7.00 -17.81 15.67
CA ASP A 440 7.29 -16.66 16.53
C ASP A 440 6.49 -15.42 16.13
N TYR A 441 5.98 -15.35 14.90
CA TYR A 441 5.20 -14.20 14.42
C TYR A 441 4.08 -13.79 15.40
N PRO A 442 3.24 -14.70 15.93
CA PRO A 442 2.19 -14.35 16.91
C PRO A 442 2.69 -13.67 18.19
N LYS A 443 3.99 -13.82 18.53
CA LYS A 443 4.62 -13.28 19.74
C LYS A 443 5.05 -11.81 19.56
N MET A 444 5.15 -11.31 18.32
CA MET A 444 5.65 -9.98 17.96
C MET A 444 4.61 -8.86 18.19
N ARG A 445 4.01 -8.83 19.38
CA ARG A 445 2.88 -7.94 19.74
C ARG A 445 3.23 -6.46 19.67
N LYS A 446 4.40 -6.05 20.15
CA LYS A 446 4.83 -4.64 20.16
C LYS A 446 5.19 -4.18 18.74
N ILE A 447 5.76 -5.06 17.92
CA ILE A 447 6.00 -4.79 16.49
C ILE A 447 4.67 -4.67 15.74
N MET A 448 3.69 -5.52 16.03
CA MET A 448 2.35 -5.35 15.45
C MET A 448 1.69 -4.03 15.89
N ALA A 449 1.83 -3.65 17.17
CA ALA A 449 1.34 -2.37 17.68
C ALA A 449 2.00 -1.15 16.98
N LEU A 450 3.30 -1.25 16.65
CA LEU A 450 4.01 -0.27 15.83
C LEU A 450 3.34 -0.12 14.46
N MET A 451 3.11 -1.23 13.76
CA MET A 451 2.50 -1.23 12.43
C MET A 451 1.10 -0.60 12.46
N LEU A 452 0.26 -1.03 13.42
CA LEU A 452 -1.11 -0.58 13.54
C LEU A 452 -1.19 0.93 13.85
N GLU A 453 -0.33 1.44 14.72
CA GLU A 453 -0.30 2.88 15.01
C GLU A 453 0.27 3.70 13.85
N THR A 454 1.25 3.15 13.13
CA THR A 454 1.81 3.77 11.93
C THR A 454 0.73 3.93 10.86
N LEU A 455 -0.01 2.86 10.56
CA LEU A 455 -1.12 2.86 9.61
C LEU A 455 -2.28 3.76 10.03
N ARG A 456 -2.55 3.89 11.33
CA ARG A 456 -3.55 4.82 11.86
C ARG A 456 -3.20 6.27 11.54
N LEU A 457 -1.95 6.65 11.75
CA LEU A 457 -1.52 8.04 11.60
C LEU A 457 -1.12 8.41 10.18
N TYR A 458 -0.55 7.46 9.44
CA TYR A 458 0.02 7.64 8.11
C TYR A 458 -0.47 6.54 7.14
N PRO A 459 -1.80 6.40 6.91
CA PRO A 459 -2.31 5.38 6.00
C PRO A 459 -1.84 5.69 4.56
N PRO A 460 -1.26 4.72 3.84
CA PRO A 460 -0.86 4.92 2.43
C PRO A 460 -2.05 5.30 1.54
N ILE A 461 -3.24 4.76 1.82
CA ILE A 461 -4.49 5.09 1.12
C ILE A 461 -5.39 5.89 2.05
N ILE A 462 -5.59 7.17 1.71
CA ILE A 462 -6.35 8.12 2.56
C ILE A 462 -7.86 8.11 2.29
N ASN A 463 -8.29 7.57 1.15
CA ASN A 463 -9.68 7.57 0.71
C ASN A 463 -10.06 6.25 0.03
N LEU A 464 -11.22 5.70 0.38
CA LEU A 464 -11.86 4.62 -0.36
C LEU A 464 -13.06 5.16 -1.13
N PHE A 465 -13.16 4.84 -2.41
CA PHE A 465 -14.16 5.41 -3.31
C PHE A 465 -15.33 4.45 -3.53
N LYS A 466 -16.53 4.93 -3.25
CA LYS A 466 -17.80 4.21 -3.40
C LYS A 466 -18.76 5.03 -4.26
N SER A 467 -19.73 4.38 -4.86
CA SER A 467 -20.87 5.03 -5.49
C SER A 467 -22.16 4.35 -5.03
N THR A 468 -23.29 5.04 -5.05
CA THR A 468 -24.59 4.36 -5.03
C THR A 468 -24.84 3.67 -6.36
N ALA A 469 -25.50 2.52 -6.33
CA ALA A 469 -25.96 1.82 -7.54
C ALA A 469 -27.02 2.62 -8.34
N GLU A 470 -27.56 2.03 -9.39
CA GLU A 470 -28.54 2.61 -10.34
C GLU A 470 -29.87 3.08 -9.69
N HIS A 471 -30.11 2.73 -8.44
CA HIS A 471 -31.33 3.10 -7.71
C HIS A 471 -30.98 3.91 -6.46
N PRO A 472 -31.87 4.85 -6.05
CA PRO A 472 -31.65 5.64 -4.85
C PRO A 472 -31.44 4.74 -3.63
N GLN A 473 -30.48 5.09 -2.81
CA GLN A 473 -30.17 4.39 -1.57
C GLN A 473 -30.54 5.25 -0.37
N THR A 474 -30.67 4.65 0.80
CA THR A 474 -30.81 5.39 2.06
C THR A 474 -29.82 4.83 3.05
N LEU A 475 -29.01 5.70 3.65
CA LEU A 475 -28.13 5.38 4.78
C LEU A 475 -28.78 5.83 6.09
N THR A 476 -28.27 5.33 7.22
CA THR A 476 -28.65 5.84 8.54
C THR A 476 -27.51 6.66 9.13
N TYR A 477 -27.74 7.94 9.40
CA TYR A 477 -26.77 8.81 10.06
C TYR A 477 -27.42 9.51 11.25
N ARG A 478 -26.80 9.40 12.44
CA ARG A 478 -27.35 9.94 13.71
C ARG A 478 -28.81 9.53 13.96
N SER A 479 -29.13 8.26 13.67
CA SER A 479 -30.47 7.67 13.80
C SER A 479 -31.54 8.32 12.90
N GLN A 480 -31.13 9.05 11.85
CA GLN A 480 -32.01 9.62 10.85
C GLN A 480 -31.72 9.03 9.46
N PRO A 481 -32.75 8.83 8.61
CA PRO A 481 -32.56 8.40 7.25
C PRO A 481 -31.88 9.50 6.43
N LEU A 482 -30.83 9.12 5.70
CA LEU A 482 -30.11 9.97 4.75
C LEU A 482 -30.34 9.41 3.33
N PRO A 483 -31.30 9.97 2.58
CA PRO A 483 -31.54 9.55 1.21
C PRO A 483 -30.40 10.00 0.30
N LEU A 484 -29.94 9.09 -0.56
CA LEU A 484 -28.89 9.27 -1.53
C LEU A 484 -29.45 9.01 -2.94
N PRO A 485 -29.30 9.95 -3.89
CA PRO A 485 -29.60 9.71 -5.29
C PRO A 485 -28.77 8.56 -5.87
N PRO A 486 -29.18 7.95 -6.99
CA PRO A 486 -28.33 7.07 -7.80
C PRO A 486 -27.03 7.77 -8.21
N ASP A 487 -26.00 6.98 -8.53
CA ASP A 487 -24.70 7.45 -9.02
C ASP A 487 -23.99 8.52 -8.16
N THR A 488 -24.37 8.64 -6.89
CA THR A 488 -23.72 9.51 -5.91
C THR A 488 -22.33 8.96 -5.60
N THR A 489 -21.28 9.76 -5.83
CA THR A 489 -19.93 9.41 -5.37
C THR A 489 -19.82 9.61 -3.85
N ILE A 490 -19.16 8.66 -3.17
CA ILE A 490 -18.99 8.64 -1.72
C ILE A 490 -17.52 8.36 -1.40
N PHE A 491 -16.90 9.21 -0.57
CA PHE A 491 -15.54 9.03 -0.05
C PHE A 491 -15.58 8.58 1.40
N LEU A 492 -14.93 7.45 1.68
CA LEU A 492 -14.66 7.01 3.05
C LEU A 492 -13.28 7.55 3.44
N GLU A 493 -13.27 8.53 4.33
CA GLU A 493 -12.09 9.35 4.66
C GLU A 493 -11.29 8.71 5.80
N ALA A 494 -10.29 7.89 5.45
CA ALA A 494 -9.50 7.12 6.41
C ALA A 494 -8.79 8.01 7.44
N VAL A 495 -8.17 9.12 6.99
CA VAL A 495 -7.45 10.04 7.89
C VAL A 495 -8.38 10.64 8.94
N SER A 496 -9.60 11.00 8.56
CA SER A 496 -10.59 11.57 9.47
C SER A 496 -11.09 10.54 10.47
N LEU A 497 -11.35 9.29 10.04
CA LEU A 497 -11.75 8.18 10.91
C LEU A 497 -10.65 7.83 11.92
N HIS A 498 -9.41 7.70 11.44
CA HIS A 498 -8.28 7.23 12.23
C HIS A 498 -7.78 8.27 13.24
N ARG A 499 -8.16 9.55 13.07
CA ARG A 499 -7.84 10.67 13.99
C ARG A 499 -9.05 11.24 14.70
N ASN A 500 -10.16 10.50 14.71
CA ASN A 500 -11.36 10.92 15.41
C ASN A 500 -11.20 10.73 16.93
N PRO A 501 -11.23 11.80 17.75
CA PRO A 501 -11.05 11.73 19.20
C PRO A 501 -12.11 10.88 19.89
N LYS A 502 -13.31 10.73 19.31
CA LYS A 502 -14.36 9.85 19.85
C LYS A 502 -13.88 8.39 19.98
N TYR A 503 -13.03 7.95 19.06
CA TYR A 503 -12.55 6.57 18.98
C TYR A 503 -11.06 6.43 19.35
N TRP A 504 -10.28 7.53 19.26
CA TRP A 504 -8.82 7.52 19.40
C TRP A 504 -8.30 8.46 20.52
N SER A 505 -9.12 8.70 21.55
CA SER A 505 -8.75 9.47 22.74
C SER A 505 -7.57 8.86 23.54
N PRO A 506 -6.89 9.67 24.39
CA PRO A 506 -7.03 11.13 24.53
C PRO A 506 -6.28 11.91 23.44
N SER A 507 -5.26 11.30 22.81
CA SER A 507 -4.35 11.97 21.89
C SER A 507 -4.44 11.35 20.48
N PRO A 508 -5.44 11.71 19.66
CA PRO A 508 -5.66 11.10 18.35
C PRO A 508 -4.56 11.45 17.35
N ASP A 509 -3.84 12.56 17.53
CA ASP A 509 -2.80 12.98 16.60
C ASP A 509 -1.39 12.55 16.99
N THR A 510 -1.22 12.02 18.21
CA THR A 510 0.06 11.58 18.74
C THR A 510 0.31 10.13 18.37
N PHE A 511 1.54 9.83 17.96
CA PHE A 511 2.02 8.46 17.79
C PHE A 511 2.15 7.80 19.16
N LEU A 512 1.24 6.85 19.44
CA LEU A 512 1.14 6.16 20.72
C LEU A 512 0.89 4.65 20.50
N PRO A 513 1.91 3.86 20.09
CA PRO A 513 1.73 2.42 19.84
C PRO A 513 1.20 1.63 21.04
N SER A 514 1.55 2.07 22.26
CA SER A 514 1.09 1.44 23.50
C SER A 514 -0.44 1.45 23.66
N ARG A 515 -1.20 2.28 22.92
CA ARG A 515 -2.67 2.24 22.92
C ARG A 515 -3.22 0.88 22.48
N TRP A 516 -2.48 0.20 21.61
CA TRP A 516 -2.85 -1.08 21.04
C TRP A 516 -2.57 -2.23 22.00
N LEU A 517 -1.64 -2.07 22.93
CA LEU A 517 -1.27 -3.11 23.88
C LEU A 517 -2.29 -3.14 25.02
N LYS A 518 -2.92 -4.30 25.21
CA LYS A 518 -3.88 -4.55 26.29
C LYS A 518 -3.37 -5.62 27.24
N ASP A 519 -3.88 -5.55 28.46
CA ASP A 519 -3.68 -6.54 29.50
C ASP A 519 -4.34 -7.88 29.12
N PRO A 520 -3.85 -9.04 29.59
CA PRO A 520 -4.48 -10.34 29.35
C PRO A 520 -5.95 -10.45 29.75
N THR A 521 -6.44 -9.60 30.67
CA THR A 521 -7.85 -9.55 31.07
C THR A 521 -8.75 -8.77 30.10
N TYR A 522 -8.18 -8.17 29.05
CA TYR A 522 -8.93 -7.37 28.09
C TYR A 522 -9.93 -8.20 27.28
N THR A 523 -11.20 -7.86 27.43
CA THR A 523 -12.29 -8.38 26.59
C THR A 523 -12.71 -7.30 25.58
N PRO A 524 -12.66 -7.57 24.26
CA PRO A 524 -13.13 -6.64 23.24
C PRO A 524 -14.59 -6.24 23.48
N ALA A 525 -14.89 -4.95 23.34
CA ALA A 525 -16.26 -4.46 23.43
C ALA A 525 -17.11 -5.01 22.25
N PRO A 526 -18.45 -5.09 22.39
CA PRO A 526 -19.33 -5.37 21.26
C PRO A 526 -19.07 -4.40 20.10
N ASN A 527 -19.31 -4.85 18.87
CA ASN A 527 -19.10 -4.06 17.65
C ASN A 527 -17.64 -3.62 17.39
N THR A 528 -16.67 -4.39 17.86
CA THR A 528 -15.24 -4.21 17.54
C THR A 528 -14.74 -5.29 16.58
N LEU A 529 -13.56 -5.09 15.97
CA LEU A 529 -12.92 -6.06 15.07
C LEU A 529 -11.43 -6.22 15.40
N PRO A 530 -10.89 -7.45 15.49
CA PRO A 530 -9.46 -7.66 15.65
C PRO A 530 -8.71 -7.39 14.34
N GLU A 531 -7.73 -6.48 14.38
CA GLU A 531 -6.94 -6.12 13.19
C GLU A 531 -5.79 -7.10 12.91
N SER A 532 -5.33 -7.82 13.92
CA SER A 532 -4.40 -8.94 13.77
C SER A 532 -4.80 -10.09 14.70
N PRO A 533 -5.67 -11.01 14.23
CA PRO A 533 -6.16 -12.11 15.06
C PRO A 533 -5.07 -13.06 15.59
N ALA A 534 -3.90 -13.06 14.95
CA ALA A 534 -2.76 -13.86 15.39
C ALA A 534 -2.10 -13.33 16.68
N HIS A 535 -2.29 -12.04 17.00
CA HIS A 535 -1.65 -11.40 18.15
C HIS A 535 -2.65 -11.23 19.29
N ALA A 536 -2.40 -11.92 20.40
CA ALA A 536 -3.24 -11.82 21.60
C ALA A 536 -3.16 -10.42 22.23
N ASN A 537 -4.20 -10.06 22.99
CA ASN A 537 -4.30 -8.84 23.81
C ASN A 537 -3.94 -7.54 23.07
N LEU A 538 -4.36 -7.41 21.81
CA LEU A 538 -4.35 -6.16 21.08
C LEU A 538 -5.72 -5.48 21.12
N LEU A 539 -5.74 -4.16 21.09
CA LEU A 539 -6.96 -3.35 20.95
C LEU A 539 -7.75 -3.80 19.72
N CYS A 540 -9.05 -4.01 19.89
CA CYS A 540 -9.99 -4.20 18.80
C CYS A 540 -10.73 -2.88 18.58
N PRO A 541 -10.42 -2.11 17.53
CA PRO A 541 -11.11 -0.85 17.25
C PRO A 541 -12.59 -1.10 16.93
N GLN A 542 -13.41 -0.06 17.08
CA GLN A 542 -14.79 -0.08 16.62
C GLN A 542 -14.83 -0.36 15.11
N LYS A 543 -15.79 -1.18 14.67
CA LYS A 543 -15.98 -1.45 13.25
C LYS A 543 -16.14 -0.15 12.48
N GLY A 544 -15.34 0.01 11.41
CA GLY A 544 -15.35 1.20 10.57
C GLY A 544 -14.48 2.37 11.09
N SER A 545 -13.97 2.35 12.34
CA SER A 545 -13.11 3.43 12.85
C SER A 545 -11.64 3.28 12.48
N TYR A 546 -11.26 2.10 11.99
CA TYR A 546 -9.94 1.75 11.49
C TYR A 546 -10.09 0.99 10.18
N ILE A 547 -9.59 1.56 9.08
CA ILE A 547 -9.80 1.08 7.70
C ILE A 547 -8.56 1.17 6.78
N PRO A 548 -7.30 1.08 7.26
CA PRO A 548 -6.14 1.24 6.39
C PRO A 548 -5.99 0.12 5.34
N PHE A 549 -6.57 -1.05 5.62
CA PHE A 549 -6.64 -2.18 4.69
C PHE A 549 -8.03 -2.31 4.05
N GLY A 550 -8.89 -1.27 4.14
CA GLY A 550 -10.32 -1.40 3.86
C GLY A 550 -11.01 -2.35 4.84
N VAL A 551 -12.30 -2.63 4.56
CA VAL A 551 -13.18 -3.43 5.44
C VAL A 551 -14.20 -4.21 4.62
N GLY A 552 -14.78 -5.24 5.23
CA GLY A 552 -15.80 -6.09 4.60
C GLY A 552 -15.24 -6.98 3.49
N MET A 553 -16.08 -7.34 2.52
CA MET A 553 -15.70 -8.24 1.41
C MET A 553 -14.59 -7.68 0.50
N ARG A 554 -14.33 -6.37 0.60
CA ARG A 554 -13.31 -5.65 -0.16
C ARG A 554 -12.07 -5.33 0.68
N SER A 555 -11.90 -5.97 1.84
CA SER A 555 -10.66 -5.86 2.59
C SER A 555 -9.47 -6.33 1.74
N CYS A 556 -8.33 -5.66 1.94
CA CYS A 556 -7.08 -5.94 1.28
C CYS A 556 -6.72 -7.44 1.40
N LEU A 557 -6.39 -8.06 0.26
CA LEU A 557 -5.91 -9.44 0.22
C LEU A 557 -4.57 -9.59 0.94
N GLY A 558 -3.65 -8.65 0.66
CA GLY A 558 -2.30 -8.65 1.21
C GLY A 558 -2.18 -8.22 2.66
N LYS A 559 -3.28 -8.05 3.42
CA LYS A 559 -3.22 -7.58 4.81
C LYS A 559 -2.30 -8.44 5.68
N LYS A 560 -2.48 -9.76 5.64
CA LYS A 560 -1.67 -10.70 6.41
C LYS A 560 -0.24 -10.77 5.87
N PHE A 561 -0.06 -10.77 4.55
CA PHE A 561 1.23 -10.72 3.87
C PHE A 561 2.06 -9.53 4.40
N ALA A 562 1.54 -8.31 4.28
CA ALA A 562 2.21 -7.09 4.73
C ALA A 562 2.48 -7.09 6.25
N GLN A 563 1.57 -7.65 7.05
CA GLN A 563 1.78 -7.79 8.49
C GLN A 563 2.96 -8.71 8.83
N VAL A 564 3.10 -9.84 8.13
CA VAL A 564 4.19 -10.79 8.33
C VAL A 564 5.51 -10.19 7.87
N GLU A 565 5.56 -9.68 6.65
CA GLU A 565 6.71 -8.98 6.08
C GLU A 565 7.22 -7.88 7.03
N PHE A 566 6.32 -6.98 7.45
CA PHE A 566 6.67 -5.89 8.36
C PHE A 566 7.24 -6.40 9.68
N CYS A 567 6.60 -7.40 10.30
CA CYS A 567 7.04 -7.89 11.60
C CYS A 567 8.40 -8.56 11.52
N THR A 568 8.64 -9.38 10.50
CA THR A 568 9.90 -10.08 10.31
C THR A 568 11.05 -9.11 10.04
N ILE A 569 10.86 -8.15 9.13
CA ILE A 569 11.90 -7.15 8.79
C ILE A 569 12.27 -6.34 10.04
N VAL A 570 11.29 -5.80 10.76
CA VAL A 570 11.54 -5.00 11.97
C VAL A 570 12.18 -5.85 13.07
N ALA A 571 11.79 -7.11 13.23
CA ALA A 571 12.38 -8.02 14.21
C ALA A 571 13.87 -8.27 13.94
N VAL A 572 14.24 -8.53 12.69
CA VAL A 572 15.64 -8.75 12.29
C VAL A 572 16.48 -7.50 12.56
N LEU A 573 16.01 -6.34 12.10
CA LEU A 573 16.76 -5.08 12.25
C LEU A 573 16.96 -4.71 13.72
N LEU A 574 15.91 -4.79 14.54
CA LEU A 574 15.97 -4.36 15.94
C LEU A 574 16.58 -5.38 16.89
N LYS A 575 16.76 -6.64 16.48
CA LYS A 575 17.42 -7.63 17.32
C LYS A 575 18.86 -7.24 17.61
N GLU A 576 19.59 -6.82 16.57
CA GLU A 576 21.02 -6.50 16.63
C GLU A 576 21.29 -5.00 16.71
N CYS A 577 20.42 -4.19 16.12
CA CYS A 577 20.61 -2.75 16.01
C CYS A 577 19.52 -1.94 16.71
N SER A 578 19.85 -0.68 16.96
CA SER A 578 18.92 0.39 17.22
C SER A 578 18.94 1.33 16.01
N ILE A 579 17.78 1.88 15.64
CA ILE A 579 17.70 2.94 14.63
C ILE A 579 17.78 4.30 15.32
N GLU A 580 18.63 5.19 14.80
CA GLU A 580 18.82 6.54 15.31
C GLU A 580 18.78 7.59 14.20
N LEU A 581 18.41 8.81 14.59
CA LEU A 581 18.54 9.99 13.74
C LEU A 581 19.99 10.44 13.73
N VAL A 582 20.50 10.81 12.55
CA VAL A 582 21.89 11.28 12.44
C VAL A 582 21.99 12.71 12.97
N ALA A 583 22.68 12.87 14.09
CA ALA A 583 23.15 14.15 14.62
C ALA A 583 24.57 14.42 14.10
N ASP A 584 24.93 15.69 13.88
CA ASP A 584 26.33 16.07 13.67
C ASP A 584 27.10 15.78 14.98
N GLU A 585 28.40 15.52 14.89
CA GLU A 585 29.19 14.84 15.94
C GLU A 585 29.31 15.57 17.32
N LYS A 586 28.53 16.63 17.62
CA LYS A 586 28.83 17.54 18.74
C LYS A 586 27.69 17.98 19.69
N GLY A 587 26.54 17.30 19.80
CA GLY A 587 25.51 17.71 20.78
C GLY A 587 24.53 16.64 21.30
N LYS A 588 24.85 15.98 22.43
CA LYS A 588 24.06 14.86 23.02
C LYS A 588 22.70 15.22 23.68
N GLY A 589 21.91 16.13 23.14
CA GLY A 589 20.52 16.29 23.62
C GLY A 589 19.68 17.37 22.94
N ARG A 590 20.21 18.60 22.81
CA ARG A 590 19.50 19.66 22.07
C ARG A 590 19.41 19.35 20.57
N GLU A 591 20.46 18.74 20.04
CA GLU A 591 20.56 18.36 18.63
C GLU A 591 19.61 17.21 18.28
N TRP A 592 19.46 16.21 19.17
CA TRP A 592 18.54 15.11 18.93
C TRP A 592 17.07 15.56 18.90
N GLU A 593 16.65 16.44 19.81
CA GLU A 593 15.28 16.98 19.80
C GLU A 593 15.00 17.82 18.55
N GLU A 594 16.00 18.57 18.07
CA GLU A 594 15.90 19.30 16.81
C GLU A 594 15.76 18.33 15.63
N LYS A 595 16.61 17.31 15.54
CA LYS A 595 16.53 16.27 14.50
C LYS A 595 15.23 15.49 14.57
N ARG A 596 14.72 15.21 15.77
CA ARG A 596 13.42 14.59 16.00
C ARG A 596 12.29 15.44 15.44
N ARG A 597 12.30 16.75 15.73
CA ARG A 597 11.32 17.70 15.17
C ARG A 597 11.41 17.74 13.64
N GLU A 598 12.61 17.84 13.07
CA GLU A 598 12.84 17.82 11.63
C GLU A 598 12.31 16.54 10.96
N ALA A 599 12.56 15.38 11.58
CA ALA A 599 12.06 14.09 11.10
C ALA A 599 10.52 14.02 11.11
N LEU A 600 9.88 14.47 12.20
CA LEU A 600 8.42 14.52 12.31
C LEU A 600 7.80 15.51 11.30
N GLU A 601 8.41 16.68 11.10
CA GLU A 601 8.00 17.64 10.06
C GLU A 601 8.16 17.03 8.67
N CYS A 602 9.22 16.27 8.43
CA CYS A 602 9.43 15.55 7.18
C CYS A 602 8.33 14.51 6.94
N LEU A 603 8.01 13.69 7.95
CA LEU A 603 6.93 12.70 7.89
C LEU A 603 5.56 13.32 7.58
N ASP A 604 5.32 14.57 7.99
CA ASP A 604 4.07 15.27 7.73
C ASP A 604 3.97 15.88 6.33
N ARG A 605 5.11 16.15 5.68
CA ARG A 605 5.19 16.63 4.29
C ARG A 605 4.93 15.49 3.32
N ARG A 606 3.66 15.16 3.11
CA ARG A 606 3.21 14.10 2.22
C ARG A 606 2.30 14.57 1.09
N ARG A 607 2.22 13.73 0.07
CA ARG A 607 1.35 13.92 -1.09
C ARG A 607 0.94 12.57 -1.65
N THR A 608 -0.32 12.45 -2.07
CA THR A 608 -0.79 11.28 -2.80
C THR A 608 -0.32 11.37 -4.25
N ILE A 609 0.43 10.34 -4.63
CA ILE A 609 0.78 10.01 -6.01
C ILE A 609 -0.11 8.82 -6.39
N LEU A 610 0.34 7.59 -6.15
CA LEU A 610 -0.50 6.40 -6.08
C LEU A 610 -0.90 6.14 -4.62
N ALA A 611 0.10 6.14 -3.73
CA ALA A 611 -0.08 6.20 -2.28
C ALA A 611 0.37 7.56 -1.70
N LEU A 612 0.03 7.81 -0.44
CA LEU A 612 0.49 8.95 0.35
C LEU A 612 1.98 8.80 0.69
N ARG A 613 2.85 9.40 -0.13
CA ARG A 613 4.31 9.33 0.01
C ARG A 613 4.87 10.55 0.75
N MET A 614 5.97 10.33 1.47
CA MET A 614 6.80 11.41 2.01
C MET A 614 7.55 12.12 0.88
N LEU A 615 7.65 13.46 0.94
CA LEU A 615 8.31 14.27 -0.10
C LEU A 615 9.77 14.63 0.22
N GLY A 616 10.24 14.34 1.43
CA GLY A 616 11.62 14.56 1.84
C GLY A 616 12.30 13.24 2.21
N LYS A 617 13.58 13.33 2.56
CA LYS A 617 14.37 12.20 3.08
C LYS A 617 14.72 12.46 4.54
N VAL A 618 14.78 11.41 5.34
CA VAL A 618 15.27 11.46 6.72
C VAL A 618 16.49 10.58 6.80
N LYS A 619 17.64 11.17 7.16
CA LYS A 619 18.88 10.42 7.34
C LYS A 619 18.80 9.63 8.64
N VAL A 620 19.06 8.32 8.54
CA VAL A 620 19.05 7.41 9.69
C VAL A 620 20.32 6.57 9.70
N ARG A 621 20.62 5.99 10.86
CA ARG A 621 21.68 4.99 11.03
C ARG A 621 21.12 3.80 11.80
N PHE A 622 21.50 2.60 11.40
CA PHE A 622 21.30 1.38 12.20
C PHE A 622 22.59 1.12 12.95
N VAL A 623 22.58 1.41 14.24
CA VAL A 623 23.75 1.25 15.13
C VAL A 623 23.63 -0.03 15.92
N ARG A 624 24.72 -0.76 16.14
CA ARG A 624 24.68 -1.91 17.05
C ARG A 624 24.20 -1.49 18.43
N ARG A 625 23.34 -2.32 19.03
CA ARG A 625 22.78 -2.07 20.36
C ARG A 625 23.88 -1.81 21.40
N GLY A 626 23.70 -0.78 22.22
CA GLY A 626 24.68 -0.30 23.20
C GLY A 626 25.65 0.77 22.69
N ALA A 627 25.67 1.05 21.38
CA ALA A 627 26.48 2.11 20.79
C ALA A 627 25.67 3.36 20.37
N GLU A 628 24.45 3.50 20.89
CA GLU A 628 23.52 4.56 20.47
C GLU A 628 23.95 5.96 20.92
N SER A 629 23.59 6.97 20.12
CA SER A 629 23.90 8.38 20.37
C SER A 629 22.74 9.20 20.93
N PHE A 630 21.51 8.70 20.83
CA PHE A 630 20.31 9.37 21.36
C PHE A 630 20.27 9.39 22.89
N PRO A 631 19.48 10.28 23.53
CA PRO A 631 19.43 10.43 24.97
C PRO A 631 19.16 9.11 25.71
N PRO A 632 19.75 8.92 26.91
CA PRO A 632 19.53 7.72 27.69
C PRO A 632 18.04 7.52 27.93
N ARG A 633 17.58 6.30 27.66
CA ARG A 633 16.18 5.89 27.80
C ARG A 633 15.82 6.08 29.27
N LYS A 634 14.68 6.71 29.59
CA LYS A 634 14.28 6.91 30.99
C LYS A 634 14.26 5.55 31.67
N GLU A 635 15.05 5.40 32.74
CA GLU A 635 15.07 4.16 33.51
C GLU A 635 13.63 3.78 33.88
N LYS A 636 13.26 2.51 33.68
CA LYS A 636 12.02 1.95 34.25
C LYS A 636 12.07 2.31 35.74
N LYS A 637 11.20 3.22 36.20
CA LYS A 637 10.91 3.33 37.63
C LYS A 637 10.50 1.92 38.03
N SER A 638 11.35 1.24 38.81
CA SER A 638 11.03 -0.06 39.40
C SER A 638 9.67 0.10 40.08
N VAL A 639 8.66 -0.58 39.54
CA VAL A 639 7.32 -0.67 40.13
C VAL A 639 7.39 -1.60 41.33
#